data_AF-A0A132P168-F1
#
_entry.id   AF-A0A132P168-F1
#
_cell.length_a   1.000
_cell.length_b   1.000
_cell.length_c   1.000
_cell.angle_alpha   90.00
_cell.angle_beta   90.00
_cell.angle_gamma   90.00
#
_symmetry.space_group_name_H-M   'P 1'
#
loop_
_entity.id
_entity.type
_entity.pdbx_description
1 polymer ?
#
loop_
_entity_poly.entity_id
_entity_poly.type
_entity_poly.pdbx_seq_one_letter_code
_entity_poly.pdbx_strand_id
1 'polypeptide(L)'
;MPEEVKGKSSLTLNEEEITGNSRLAQAQRKLIRLRNEYDATFERLAEHQKLTNGQPMNDKRNGSSWFSQREKIENKINQLQEEIQKQENYVEKLTRQSELRKMGYNKYGGLDLTIENIPRIKEEIEKFRNGKSQFSVKTIEKYQKKLVELEQLKEKSEKGIANILPEAQAIIESGRVSQWKRNPTIYFVKGYRKVALELNEQGEFEVSKRYQPKTEEEKRIVSELLENKMDEYGVQKQEPNHYYRVEFNENDGTMRNYQGEIVTQSLLEQIKALDTHYIGKTSYHKFYFEEVKEGEVVNQLRLDVGDGLQLNASIYQKLEELCDQTLETKTEKVIKNEIGSHDKKVETKKPSYQKRSTEEIKQEVKLLSQQALDAVKKYTHSPEDVKELLNFMSRFPERSFRNQLLIEKQFPGATACLGRAALKKEGIYIKKGEQGNKIFVRKTVKGFYEKGRGFVRETEATPEDKKRIESGQIEVIKKPYYTIEKVFDITQTQLKPEDYPKIFPNRVFDFQLDKKGQAELQAGIQAVANTIGIQIRDMTESEVYQRELGQARGAYVHNEFTGQEEIVMNTRNTPTQHLATSIHELAHARMHKFSELDTATKELQAEMTSYIVCKHFGMDTSEKAIPYIAAWTKNGQTLDDKEAAERGKIMNDVSRVANEFIQTISNEINQHREREPEIQPAEVKQEHKNTVETPENKNIVPVGSLWIDKKDGKVMEEDTGRTLHLKDAAFIEDPQHNQVILKGKSYGKEIQTALPSEEFALGNPFRFSLETVSEVAKRKNEIYYEQQLSQKERV
;
A
#
# COMPACT_ATOMS: atom_id res chain seq x y z
N MET A 1 -12.99 -58.57 -13.31
CA MET A 1 -12.19 -59.45 -12.44
C MET A 1 -11.36 -58.56 -11.52
N PRO A 2 -11.42 -58.77 -10.20
CA PRO A 2 -10.81 -57.90 -9.20
C PRO A 2 -9.53 -58.54 -8.65
N GLU A 3 -8.45 -57.78 -8.54
CA GLU A 3 -7.27 -57.96 -7.66
C GLU A 3 -6.06 -57.35 -8.36
N GLU A 4 -5.82 -56.05 -8.20
CA GLU A 4 -4.46 -55.45 -8.30
C GLU A 4 -4.48 -53.93 -8.05
N VAL A 5 -5.18 -53.47 -7.01
CA VAL A 5 -4.91 -52.14 -6.42
C VAL A 5 -5.07 -52.21 -4.90
N LYS A 6 -4.48 -53.22 -4.26
CA LYS A 6 -4.16 -53.20 -2.82
C LYS A 6 -2.65 -53.09 -2.68
N GLY A 7 -2.14 -51.91 -3.04
CA GLY A 7 -0.72 -51.61 -3.03
C GLY A 7 -0.51 -50.12 -2.79
N LYS A 8 -1.12 -49.56 -1.74
CA LYS A 8 -0.73 -48.25 -1.21
C LYS A 8 -0.47 -48.40 0.27
N SER A 9 0.80 -48.20 0.60
CA SER A 9 1.39 -48.13 1.93
C SER A 9 0.43 -47.57 2.97
N SER A 10 -0.05 -48.45 3.85
CA SER A 10 -0.39 -48.06 5.20
C SER A 10 0.91 -47.58 5.85
N LEU A 11 1.21 -46.28 5.74
CA LEU A 11 2.08 -45.60 6.67
C LEU A 11 1.43 -45.80 8.05
N THR A 12 1.89 -46.79 8.80
CA THR A 12 1.59 -46.95 10.22
C THR A 12 2.19 -45.73 10.93
N LEU A 13 1.42 -44.66 10.98
CA LEU A 13 1.73 -43.47 11.77
C LEU A 13 1.64 -43.86 13.24
N ASN A 14 2.71 -43.62 14.01
CA ASN A 14 2.74 -43.87 15.45
C ASN A 14 1.53 -43.20 16.14
N GLU A 15 0.80 -43.95 16.97
CA GLU A 15 -0.40 -43.47 17.68
C GLU A 15 -0.10 -42.25 18.60
N GLU A 16 1.13 -42.13 19.10
CA GLU A 16 1.59 -40.97 19.87
C GLU A 16 1.69 -39.68 19.04
N GLU A 17 1.98 -39.75 17.73
CA GLU A 17 2.06 -38.57 16.87
C GLU A 17 0.68 -38.03 16.48
N ILE A 18 -0.35 -38.88 16.48
CA ILE A 18 -1.72 -38.50 16.07
C ILE A 18 -2.51 -37.93 17.25
N THR A 19 -2.22 -38.28 18.50
CA THR A 19 -3.00 -37.89 19.68
C THR A 19 -2.53 -36.58 20.34
N GLY A 20 -1.31 -36.12 20.04
CA GLY A 20 -0.75 -34.89 20.63
C GLY A 20 -1.42 -33.58 20.18
N ASN A 21 -1.25 -32.51 20.96
CA ASN A 21 -1.67 -31.14 20.60
C ASN A 21 -0.65 -30.37 19.75
N SER A 22 0.33 -31.06 19.17
CA SER A 22 1.34 -30.42 18.30
C SER A 22 0.72 -29.98 16.97
N ARG A 23 1.32 -28.96 16.33
CA ARG A 23 0.87 -28.52 14.99
C ARG A 23 0.96 -29.62 13.93
N LEU A 24 1.97 -30.49 14.04
CA LEU A 24 2.14 -31.64 13.15
C LEU A 24 1.02 -32.67 13.37
N ALA A 25 0.71 -32.99 14.63
CA ALA A 25 -0.37 -33.90 15.00
C ALA A 25 -1.74 -33.40 14.50
N GLN A 26 -2.04 -32.10 14.70
CA GLN A 26 -3.25 -31.47 14.19
C GLN A 26 -3.34 -31.55 12.65
N ALA A 27 -2.21 -31.33 11.97
CA ALA A 27 -2.14 -31.40 10.50
C ALA A 27 -2.34 -32.83 9.97
N GLN A 28 -1.77 -33.84 10.64
CA GLN A 28 -1.96 -35.25 10.33
C GLN A 28 -3.41 -35.69 10.56
N ARG A 29 -4.04 -35.29 11.69
CA ARG A 29 -5.47 -35.56 11.93
C ARG A 29 -6.37 -34.95 10.86
N LYS A 30 -6.08 -33.71 10.44
CA LYS A 30 -6.82 -33.07 9.34
C LYS A 30 -6.65 -33.86 8.04
N LEU A 31 -5.44 -34.34 7.73
CA LEU A 31 -5.18 -35.15 6.54
C LEU A 31 -5.98 -36.47 6.55
N ILE A 32 -5.98 -37.17 7.69
CA ILE A 32 -6.77 -38.41 7.87
C ILE A 32 -8.25 -38.12 7.66
N ARG A 33 -8.79 -37.06 8.28
CA ARG A 33 -10.19 -36.64 8.10
C ARG A 33 -10.53 -36.37 6.62
N LEU A 34 -9.66 -35.65 5.90
CA LEU A 34 -9.88 -35.35 4.48
C LEU A 34 -9.84 -36.61 3.60
N ARG A 35 -8.91 -37.54 3.87
CA ARG A 35 -8.84 -38.83 3.18
C ARG A 35 -10.10 -39.66 3.42
N ASN A 36 -10.58 -39.73 4.66
CA ASN A 36 -11.82 -40.42 4.98
C ASN A 36 -13.04 -39.78 4.29
N GLU A 37 -13.09 -38.44 4.20
CA GLU A 37 -14.14 -37.73 3.46
C GLU A 37 -14.06 -38.04 1.95
N TYR A 38 -12.85 -38.07 1.39
CA TYR A 38 -12.61 -38.43 -0.01
C TYR A 38 -13.09 -39.86 -0.30
N ASP A 39 -12.68 -40.84 0.51
CA ASP A 39 -13.08 -42.24 0.34
C ASP A 39 -14.61 -42.39 0.43
N ALA A 40 -15.25 -41.76 1.41
CA ALA A 40 -16.71 -41.77 1.54
C ALA A 40 -17.43 -41.10 0.34
N THR A 41 -16.87 -40.01 -0.22
CA THR A 41 -17.44 -39.39 -1.43
C THR A 41 -17.23 -40.24 -2.68
N PHE A 42 -16.11 -40.95 -2.77
CA PHE A 42 -15.81 -41.88 -3.85
C PHE A 42 -16.74 -43.10 -3.81
N GLU A 43 -17.00 -43.65 -2.61
CA GLU A 43 -18.02 -44.68 -2.41
C GLU A 43 -19.42 -44.19 -2.82
N ARG A 44 -19.78 -42.96 -2.46
CA ARG A 44 -21.05 -42.34 -2.88
C ARG A 44 -21.16 -42.19 -4.39
N LEU A 45 -20.06 -41.92 -5.10
CA LEU A 45 -20.03 -41.92 -6.57
C LEU A 45 -20.31 -43.32 -7.13
N ALA A 46 -19.68 -44.35 -6.55
CA ALA A 46 -19.89 -45.73 -6.94
C ALA A 46 -21.34 -46.20 -6.67
N GLU A 47 -21.93 -45.81 -5.53
CA GLU A 47 -23.35 -46.05 -5.23
C GLU A 47 -24.28 -45.34 -6.21
N HIS A 48 -24.00 -44.08 -6.52
CA HIS A 48 -24.77 -43.30 -7.49
C HIS A 48 -24.72 -43.93 -8.90
N GLN A 49 -23.56 -44.50 -9.28
CA GLN A 49 -23.39 -45.27 -10.51
C GLN A 49 -24.19 -46.58 -10.51
N LYS A 50 -24.30 -47.27 -9.37
CA LYS A 50 -25.10 -48.52 -9.25
C LYS A 50 -26.59 -48.29 -9.47
N LEU A 51 -27.10 -47.07 -9.24
CA LEU A 51 -28.52 -46.73 -9.50
C LEU A 51 -28.92 -46.93 -10.97
N THR A 52 -27.97 -46.96 -11.89
CA THR A 52 -28.26 -47.19 -13.31
C THR A 52 -28.43 -48.67 -13.67
N ASN A 53 -28.08 -49.60 -12.77
CA ASN A 53 -28.04 -51.05 -13.03
C ASN A 53 -27.29 -51.42 -14.33
N GLY A 54 -26.30 -50.61 -14.73
CA GLY A 54 -25.53 -50.80 -15.97
C GLY A 54 -26.20 -50.29 -17.24
N GLN A 55 -27.37 -49.66 -17.16
CA GLN A 55 -28.04 -49.05 -18.31
C GLN A 55 -27.51 -47.63 -18.58
N PRO A 56 -27.41 -47.21 -19.86
CA PRO A 56 -27.09 -45.83 -20.20
C PRO A 56 -28.23 -44.89 -19.74
N MET A 57 -27.86 -43.71 -19.22
CA MET A 57 -28.80 -42.75 -18.63
C MET A 57 -29.11 -41.54 -19.55
N ASN A 58 -28.55 -41.54 -20.77
CA ASN A 58 -28.64 -40.41 -21.71
C ASN A 58 -30.06 -40.22 -22.30
N ASP A 59 -30.84 -41.30 -22.38
CA ASP A 59 -32.18 -41.36 -22.99
C ASP A 59 -33.31 -41.56 -21.96
N LYS A 60 -33.00 -41.57 -20.65
CA LYS A 60 -33.95 -41.90 -19.58
C LYS A 60 -34.64 -40.65 -19.01
N ARG A 61 -35.91 -40.83 -18.61
CA ARG A 61 -36.67 -39.83 -17.86
C ARG A 61 -35.92 -39.52 -16.55
N ASN A 62 -35.60 -38.25 -16.32
CA ASN A 62 -34.74 -37.72 -15.23
C ASN A 62 -33.22 -37.94 -15.39
N GLY A 63 -32.72 -38.34 -16.57
CA GLY A 63 -31.28 -38.52 -16.80
C GLY A 63 -30.44 -37.27 -16.54
N SER A 64 -30.95 -36.09 -16.93
CA SER A 64 -30.29 -34.81 -16.64
C SER A 64 -30.06 -34.58 -15.14
N SER A 65 -31.08 -34.83 -14.30
CA SER A 65 -30.95 -34.71 -12.84
C SER A 65 -29.94 -35.72 -12.26
N TRP A 66 -29.87 -36.93 -12.83
CA TRP A 66 -28.90 -37.95 -12.43
C TRP A 66 -27.46 -37.51 -12.77
N PHE A 67 -27.24 -36.96 -13.98
CA PHE A 67 -25.93 -36.41 -14.38
C PHE A 67 -25.53 -35.20 -13.54
N SER A 68 -26.44 -34.27 -13.26
CA SER A 68 -26.15 -33.13 -12.38
C SER A 68 -25.77 -33.57 -10.96
N GLN A 69 -26.39 -34.63 -10.43
CA GLN A 69 -26.01 -35.17 -9.12
C GLN A 69 -24.65 -35.88 -9.16
N ARG A 70 -24.36 -36.60 -10.24
CA ARG A 70 -23.05 -37.22 -10.47
C ARG A 70 -21.94 -36.17 -10.55
N GLU A 71 -22.16 -35.12 -11.34
CA GLU A 71 -21.22 -34.01 -11.51
C GLU A 71 -20.92 -33.30 -10.18
N LYS A 72 -21.94 -33.10 -9.32
CA LYS A 72 -21.72 -32.57 -7.96
C LYS A 72 -20.79 -33.45 -7.13
N ILE A 73 -20.95 -34.77 -7.20
CA ILE A 73 -20.10 -35.72 -6.48
C ILE A 73 -18.68 -35.70 -7.05
N GLU A 74 -18.52 -35.73 -8.38
CA GLU A 74 -17.22 -35.66 -9.05
C GLU A 74 -16.47 -34.35 -8.75
N ASN A 75 -17.17 -33.21 -8.76
CA ASN A 75 -16.61 -31.92 -8.40
C ASN A 75 -16.13 -31.90 -6.93
N LYS A 76 -16.89 -32.50 -6.02
CA LYS A 76 -16.49 -32.62 -4.61
C LYS A 76 -15.27 -33.53 -4.43
N ILE A 77 -15.16 -34.62 -5.20
CA ILE A 77 -13.98 -35.50 -5.23
C ILE A 77 -12.74 -34.72 -5.69
N ASN A 78 -12.85 -33.97 -6.80
CA ASN A 78 -11.74 -33.16 -7.31
C ASN A 78 -11.30 -32.10 -6.29
N GLN A 79 -12.25 -31.43 -5.64
CA GLN A 79 -11.97 -30.46 -4.58
C GLN A 79 -11.24 -31.10 -3.39
N LEU A 80 -11.72 -32.26 -2.92
CA LEU A 80 -11.09 -32.99 -1.82
C LEU A 80 -9.70 -33.49 -2.19
N GLN A 81 -9.48 -33.95 -3.42
CA GLN A 81 -8.18 -34.36 -3.91
C GLN A 81 -7.17 -33.20 -3.87
N GLU A 82 -7.56 -32.01 -4.31
CA GLU A 82 -6.72 -30.82 -4.18
C GLU A 82 -6.44 -30.44 -2.72
N GLU A 83 -7.45 -30.51 -1.84
CA GLU A 83 -7.26 -30.19 -0.42
C GLU A 83 -6.33 -31.19 0.26
N ILE A 84 -6.46 -32.48 -0.07
CA ILE A 84 -5.55 -33.55 0.38
C ILE A 84 -4.13 -33.23 -0.07
N GLN A 85 -3.90 -32.94 -1.35
CA GLN A 85 -2.55 -32.63 -1.86
C GLN A 85 -1.94 -31.42 -1.15
N LYS A 86 -2.71 -30.36 -0.94
CA LYS A 86 -2.27 -29.16 -0.19
C LYS A 86 -1.93 -29.52 1.25
N GLN A 87 -2.74 -30.38 1.89
CA GLN A 87 -2.54 -30.80 3.27
C GLN A 87 -1.35 -31.75 3.41
N GLU A 88 -1.10 -32.65 2.46
CA GLU A 88 0.08 -33.53 2.41
C GLU A 88 1.37 -32.73 2.35
N ASN A 89 1.45 -31.77 1.43
CA ASN A 89 2.60 -30.85 1.32
C ASN A 89 2.83 -30.08 2.63
N TYR A 90 1.75 -29.70 3.32
CA TYR A 90 1.84 -29.02 4.61
C TYR A 90 2.33 -29.93 5.75
N VAL A 91 1.84 -31.17 5.80
CA VAL A 91 2.31 -32.19 6.74
C VAL A 91 3.79 -32.48 6.50
N GLU A 92 4.19 -32.73 5.25
CA GLU A 92 5.59 -32.97 4.87
C GLU A 92 6.51 -31.84 5.34
N LYS A 93 6.10 -30.58 5.10
CA LYS A 93 6.83 -29.41 5.56
C LYS A 93 6.99 -29.36 7.08
N LEU A 94 5.97 -29.74 7.85
CA LEU A 94 6.02 -29.79 9.32
C LEU A 94 6.86 -30.96 9.82
N THR A 95 6.77 -32.12 9.17
CA THR A 95 7.60 -33.29 9.44
C THR A 95 9.07 -32.95 9.26
N ARG A 96 9.44 -32.36 8.11
CA ARG A 96 10.80 -31.89 7.84
C ARG A 96 11.29 -30.88 8.88
N GLN A 97 10.43 -29.97 9.35
CA GLN A 97 10.79 -29.03 10.42
C GLN A 97 11.01 -29.74 11.77
N SER A 98 10.19 -30.74 12.09
CA SER A 98 10.34 -31.57 13.28
C SER A 98 11.64 -32.35 13.24
N GLU A 99 11.96 -32.99 12.12
CA GLU A 99 13.20 -33.73 11.88
C GLU A 99 14.43 -32.83 11.97
N LEU A 100 14.43 -31.69 11.28
CA LEU A 100 15.50 -30.70 11.37
C LEU A 100 15.75 -30.28 12.81
N ARG A 101 14.68 -30.06 13.59
CA ARG A 101 14.80 -29.69 15.00
C ARG A 101 15.34 -30.83 15.86
N LYS A 102 14.91 -32.08 15.63
CA LYS A 102 15.51 -33.28 16.28
C LYS A 102 16.99 -33.41 15.96
N MET A 103 17.39 -33.03 14.74
CA MET A 103 18.78 -32.94 14.30
C MET A 103 19.48 -31.64 14.73
N GLY A 104 18.91 -30.81 15.61
CA GLY A 104 19.58 -29.59 16.08
C GLY A 104 19.75 -28.49 15.03
N TYR A 105 18.95 -28.50 13.96
CA TYR A 105 18.88 -27.44 12.97
C TYR A 105 17.62 -26.59 13.17
N ASN A 106 17.73 -25.31 12.82
CA ASN A 106 16.63 -24.40 12.72
C ASN A 106 15.86 -24.59 11.39
N LYS A 107 14.67 -24.01 11.29
CA LYS A 107 13.80 -24.10 10.10
C LYS A 107 14.40 -23.52 8.79
N TYR A 108 15.53 -22.84 8.86
CA TYR A 108 16.23 -22.26 7.71
C TYR A 108 17.53 -23.01 7.35
N GLY A 109 17.82 -24.13 8.01
CA GLY A 109 19.00 -24.96 7.72
C GLY A 109 20.29 -24.54 8.44
N GLY A 110 20.24 -23.54 9.32
CA GLY A 110 21.35 -23.27 10.26
C GLY A 110 21.22 -24.10 11.54
N LEU A 111 22.21 -24.09 12.42
CA LEU A 111 22.08 -24.74 13.73
C LEU A 111 21.02 -24.02 14.59
N ASP A 112 20.28 -24.77 15.40
CA ASP A 112 19.38 -24.18 16.40
C ASP A 112 20.22 -23.68 17.59
N LEU A 113 20.10 -22.39 17.91
CA LEU A 113 21.00 -21.74 18.87
C LEU A 113 20.38 -21.76 20.27
N THR A 114 20.26 -22.96 20.84
CA THR A 114 19.66 -23.26 22.15
C THR A 114 20.64 -24.00 23.05
N ILE A 115 20.38 -23.99 24.35
CA ILE A 115 21.22 -24.67 25.36
C ILE A 115 21.26 -26.18 25.10
N GLU A 116 20.12 -26.79 24.76
CA GLU A 116 20.03 -28.21 24.42
C GLU A 116 20.94 -28.61 23.23
N ASN A 117 21.20 -27.67 22.31
CA ASN A 117 21.99 -27.91 21.10
C ASN A 117 23.47 -27.50 21.22
N ILE A 118 23.94 -27.10 22.41
CA ILE A 118 25.35 -26.77 22.66
C ILE A 118 26.33 -27.82 22.13
N PRO A 119 26.11 -29.14 22.34
CA PRO A 119 27.04 -30.17 21.85
C PRO A 119 27.27 -30.10 20.34
N ARG A 120 26.20 -29.91 19.57
CA ARG A 120 26.27 -29.86 18.10
C ARG A 120 26.89 -28.56 17.58
N ILE A 121 26.68 -27.46 18.30
CA ILE A 121 27.34 -26.18 18.00
C ILE A 121 28.86 -26.32 18.19
N LYS A 122 29.31 -26.98 19.26
CA LYS A 122 30.74 -27.27 19.48
C LYS A 122 31.32 -28.15 18.38
N GLU A 123 30.63 -29.24 18.05
CA GLU A 123 31.04 -30.17 16.99
C GLU A 123 31.20 -29.45 15.63
N GLU A 124 30.29 -28.55 15.27
CA GLU A 124 30.37 -27.81 14.01
C GLU A 124 31.53 -26.79 13.99
N ILE A 125 31.81 -26.15 15.13
CA ILE A 125 32.98 -25.26 15.27
C ILE A 125 34.28 -26.05 15.14
N GLU A 126 34.35 -27.27 15.68
CA GLU A 126 35.50 -28.18 15.50
C GLU A 126 35.63 -28.65 14.05
N LYS A 127 34.52 -29.01 13.38
CA LYS A 127 34.53 -29.31 11.94
C LYS A 127 35.06 -28.14 11.13
N PHE A 128 34.73 -26.91 11.50
CA PHE A 128 35.27 -25.72 10.85
C PHE A 128 36.78 -25.58 11.05
N ARG A 129 37.27 -25.79 12.28
CA ARG A 129 38.73 -25.79 12.57
C ARG A 129 39.47 -26.84 11.76
N ASN A 130 38.83 -27.98 11.50
CA ASN A 130 39.37 -29.07 10.68
C ASN A 130 39.12 -28.90 9.17
N GLY A 131 38.57 -27.76 8.72
CA GLY A 131 38.30 -27.47 7.30
C GLY A 131 37.14 -28.27 6.67
N LYS A 132 36.31 -28.94 7.48
CA LYS A 132 35.21 -29.82 7.04
C LYS A 132 33.81 -29.22 7.19
N SER A 133 33.68 -27.99 7.68
CA SER A 133 32.38 -27.33 7.86
C SER A 133 31.80 -26.81 6.55
N GLN A 134 30.49 -26.95 6.38
CA GLN A 134 29.73 -26.43 5.24
C GLN A 134 29.22 -24.98 5.47
N PHE A 135 29.43 -24.42 6.66
CA PHE A 135 28.98 -23.06 6.98
C PHE A 135 30.06 -22.01 6.70
N SER A 136 29.63 -20.81 6.31
CA SER A 136 30.55 -19.69 6.07
C SER A 136 31.30 -19.26 7.33
N VAL A 137 32.49 -18.66 7.16
CA VAL A 137 33.30 -18.11 8.26
C VAL A 137 32.47 -17.18 9.17
N LYS A 138 31.71 -16.25 8.59
CA LYS A 138 30.82 -15.33 9.35
C LYS A 138 29.75 -16.07 10.16
N THR A 139 29.26 -17.19 9.64
CA THR A 139 28.26 -18.02 10.33
C THR A 139 28.90 -18.71 11.54
N ILE A 140 30.12 -19.23 11.37
CA ILE A 140 30.86 -19.88 12.46
C ILE A 140 31.27 -18.87 13.54
N GLU A 141 31.71 -17.67 13.18
CA GLU A 141 31.98 -16.59 14.14
C GLU A 141 30.74 -16.26 14.99
N LYS A 142 29.57 -16.24 14.36
CA LYS A 142 28.29 -16.06 15.06
C LYS A 142 28.00 -17.23 16.00
N TYR A 143 28.26 -18.46 15.59
CA TYR A 143 28.08 -19.65 16.43
C TYR A 143 29.04 -19.65 17.63
N GLN A 144 30.29 -19.25 17.44
CA GLN A 144 31.28 -19.12 18.52
C GLN A 144 30.84 -18.09 19.56
N LYS A 145 30.44 -16.88 19.12
CA LYS A 145 29.91 -15.85 20.03
C LYS A 145 28.70 -16.36 20.80
N LYS A 146 27.79 -17.03 20.09
CA LYS A 146 26.55 -17.53 20.70
C LYS A 146 26.79 -18.70 21.65
N LEU A 147 27.78 -19.55 21.38
CA LEU A 147 28.16 -20.66 22.24
C LEU A 147 28.56 -20.15 23.63
N VAL A 148 29.40 -19.12 23.70
CA VAL A 148 29.82 -18.50 24.98
C VAL A 148 28.61 -17.99 25.77
N GLU A 149 27.70 -17.28 25.10
CA GLU A 149 26.46 -16.82 25.75
C GLU A 149 25.59 -17.97 26.25
N LEU A 150 25.46 -19.06 25.49
CA LEU A 150 24.64 -20.21 25.86
C LEU A 150 25.26 -21.01 27.02
N GLU A 151 26.59 -21.13 27.07
CA GLU A 151 27.29 -21.77 28.19
C GLU A 151 27.13 -20.97 29.48
N GLN A 152 27.27 -19.64 29.42
CA GLN A 152 27.02 -18.78 30.57
C GLN A 152 25.57 -18.88 31.06
N LEU A 153 24.59 -18.90 30.14
CA LEU A 153 23.19 -19.08 30.51
C LEU A 153 22.92 -20.45 31.12
N LYS A 154 23.56 -21.50 30.60
CA LYS A 154 23.46 -22.85 31.15
C LYS A 154 24.01 -22.91 32.57
N GLU A 155 25.22 -22.38 32.79
CA GLU A 155 25.86 -22.34 34.10
C GLU A 155 25.02 -21.56 35.12
N LYS A 156 24.49 -20.40 34.73
CA LYS A 156 23.59 -19.59 35.58
C LYS A 156 22.34 -20.34 35.98
N SER A 157 21.71 -21.03 35.03
CA SER A 157 20.53 -21.84 35.32
C SER A 157 20.86 -23.02 36.24
N GLU A 158 21.98 -23.69 36.04
CA GLU A 158 22.40 -24.81 36.89
C GLU A 158 22.68 -24.35 38.32
N LYS A 159 23.36 -23.20 38.49
CA LYS A 159 23.59 -22.58 39.81
C LYS A 159 22.29 -22.16 40.49
N GLY A 160 21.38 -21.50 39.76
CA GLY A 160 20.09 -21.09 40.30
C GLY A 160 19.22 -22.27 40.72
N ILE A 161 19.25 -23.38 39.99
CA ILE A 161 18.55 -24.62 40.36
C ILE A 161 19.22 -25.29 41.56
N ALA A 162 20.55 -25.34 41.62
CA ALA A 162 21.29 -25.95 42.72
C ALA A 162 21.08 -25.22 44.06
N ASN A 163 20.92 -23.88 44.00
CA ASN A 163 20.72 -23.02 45.16
C ASN A 163 19.24 -22.67 45.40
N ILE A 164 18.29 -23.35 44.75
CA ILE A 164 16.90 -22.93 44.74
C ILE A 164 16.32 -22.81 46.16
N LEU A 165 15.74 -21.65 46.47
CA LEU A 165 15.10 -21.44 47.75
C LEU A 165 13.75 -22.18 47.84
N PRO A 166 13.32 -22.60 49.04
CA PRO A 166 12.03 -23.27 49.24
C PRO A 166 10.83 -22.48 48.68
N GLU A 167 10.89 -21.15 48.76
CA GLU A 167 9.83 -20.26 48.25
C GLU A 167 9.74 -20.30 46.72
N ALA A 168 10.89 -20.24 46.03
CA ALA A 168 10.97 -20.36 44.58
C ALA A 168 10.54 -21.76 44.12
N GLN A 169 10.94 -22.80 44.83
CA GLN A 169 10.52 -24.17 44.56
C GLN A 169 9.00 -24.34 44.72
N ALA A 170 8.39 -23.77 45.75
CA ALA A 170 6.94 -23.81 45.97
C ALA A 170 6.16 -23.13 44.82
N ILE A 171 6.67 -22.02 44.26
CA ILE A 171 6.06 -21.35 43.11
C ILE A 171 6.10 -22.24 41.85
N ILE A 172 7.20 -22.96 41.63
CA ILE A 172 7.33 -23.90 40.51
C ILE A 172 6.35 -25.07 40.69
N GLU A 173 6.31 -25.67 41.89
CA GLU A 173 5.46 -26.81 42.23
C GLU A 173 3.96 -26.46 42.20
N SER A 174 3.60 -25.23 42.57
CA SER A 174 2.22 -24.72 42.44
C SER A 174 1.69 -24.73 41.00
N GLY A 175 2.59 -24.83 40.01
CA GLY A 175 2.25 -24.80 38.59
C GLY A 175 1.78 -23.44 38.10
N ARG A 176 1.87 -22.37 38.90
CA ARG A 176 1.56 -20.98 38.51
C ARG A 176 2.55 -20.42 37.50
N VAL A 177 3.76 -20.97 37.42
CA VAL A 177 4.79 -20.60 36.45
C VAL A 177 5.16 -21.74 35.51
N SER A 178 5.74 -21.42 34.36
CA SER A 178 6.20 -22.39 33.36
C SER A 178 7.58 -22.02 32.84
N GLN A 179 8.53 -22.96 32.93
CA GLN A 179 9.91 -22.72 32.53
C GLN A 179 10.03 -22.55 31.01
N TRP A 180 10.80 -21.55 30.59
CA TRP A 180 11.05 -21.31 29.18
C TRP A 180 12.17 -22.20 28.63
N LYS A 181 11.81 -23.16 27.76
CA LYS A 181 12.77 -24.10 27.17
C LYS A 181 14.00 -23.48 26.46
N ARG A 182 13.90 -22.23 25.97
CA ARG A 182 15.03 -21.55 25.30
C ARG A 182 15.93 -20.77 26.24
N ASN A 183 15.40 -20.34 27.38
CA ASN A 183 16.18 -19.73 28.44
C ASN A 183 15.67 -20.25 29.79
N PRO A 184 16.27 -21.34 30.31
CA PRO A 184 15.84 -22.01 31.53
C PRO A 184 15.82 -21.13 32.79
N THR A 185 16.51 -19.98 32.79
CA THR A 185 16.45 -19.01 33.89
C THR A 185 15.12 -18.25 33.94
N ILE A 186 14.31 -18.25 32.86
CA ILE A 186 13.08 -17.48 32.76
C ILE A 186 11.86 -18.39 32.91
N TYR A 187 10.94 -17.98 33.78
CA TYR A 187 9.70 -18.68 34.11
C TYR A 187 8.49 -17.78 33.84
N PHE A 188 7.65 -18.16 32.88
CA PHE A 188 6.46 -17.39 32.52
C PHE A 188 5.29 -17.68 33.46
N VAL A 189 4.63 -16.63 33.94
CA VAL A 189 3.42 -16.73 34.76
C VAL A 189 2.26 -17.21 33.89
N LYS A 190 1.58 -18.30 34.27
CA LYS A 190 0.43 -18.84 33.53
C LYS A 190 -0.74 -17.86 33.61
N GLY A 191 -1.48 -17.74 32.51
CA GLY A 191 -2.59 -16.80 32.37
C GLY A 191 -2.18 -15.40 31.87
N TYR A 192 -0.89 -15.05 31.96
CA TYR A 192 -0.40 -13.72 31.57
C TYR A 192 0.54 -13.78 30.37
N ARG A 193 0.39 -12.81 29.46
CA ARG A 193 1.14 -12.78 28.21
C ARG A 193 2.40 -11.95 28.37
N LYS A 194 3.58 -12.58 28.25
CA LYS A 194 4.90 -11.92 28.33
C LYS A 194 5.22 -11.31 29.71
N VAL A 195 4.72 -11.94 30.77
CA VAL A 195 5.11 -11.65 32.16
C VAL A 195 5.89 -12.84 32.68
N ALA A 196 7.10 -12.61 33.18
CA ALA A 196 7.96 -13.68 33.64
C ALA A 196 8.79 -13.29 34.87
N LEU A 197 9.15 -14.31 35.64
CA LEU A 197 10.15 -14.26 36.70
C LEU A 197 11.47 -14.81 36.17
N GLU A 198 12.58 -14.32 36.69
CA GLU A 198 13.93 -14.78 36.35
C GLU A 198 14.59 -15.32 37.61
N LEU A 199 15.06 -16.57 37.54
CA LEU A 199 15.77 -17.24 38.63
C LEU A 199 17.22 -16.74 38.64
N ASN A 200 17.64 -16.12 39.74
CA ASN A 200 19.01 -15.65 39.91
C ASN A 200 19.96 -16.80 40.33
N GLU A 201 21.25 -16.52 40.44
CA GLU A 201 22.27 -17.54 40.80
C GLU A 201 22.17 -17.98 42.26
N GLN A 202 21.51 -17.18 43.11
CA GLN A 202 21.24 -17.40 44.52
C GLN A 202 19.99 -18.25 44.76
N GLY A 203 19.22 -18.57 43.70
CA GLY A 203 18.02 -19.42 43.79
C GLY A 203 16.73 -18.68 44.14
N GLU A 204 16.71 -17.35 44.03
CA GLU A 204 15.55 -16.48 44.23
C GLU A 204 14.91 -16.10 42.89
N PHE A 205 13.59 -15.91 42.89
CA PHE A 205 12.90 -15.32 41.76
C PHE A 205 12.93 -13.80 41.82
N GLU A 206 13.33 -13.18 40.72
CA GLU A 206 13.24 -11.74 40.51
C GLU A 206 12.31 -11.42 39.34
N VAL A 207 11.82 -10.20 39.27
CA VAL A 207 11.05 -9.74 38.10
C VAL A 207 11.94 -9.77 36.86
N SER A 208 11.52 -10.47 35.80
CA SER A 208 12.32 -10.56 34.58
C SER A 208 12.59 -9.18 33.99
N LYS A 209 13.86 -8.86 33.75
CA LYS A 209 14.27 -7.60 33.14
C LYS A 209 13.67 -7.39 31.75
N ARG A 210 13.39 -8.47 31.03
CA ARG A 210 12.89 -8.45 29.65
C ARG A 210 11.36 -8.55 29.54
N TYR A 211 10.73 -9.24 30.48
CA TYR A 211 9.31 -9.57 30.46
C TYR A 211 8.61 -9.00 31.69
N GLN A 212 8.74 -7.68 31.85
CA GLN A 212 8.21 -6.94 32.99
C GLN A 212 6.68 -6.81 32.92
N PRO A 213 5.99 -6.83 34.07
CA PRO A 213 4.56 -6.54 34.16
C PRO A 213 4.28 -5.09 33.76
N LYS A 214 3.23 -4.86 32.97
CA LYS A 214 2.88 -3.52 32.46
C LYS A 214 1.62 -2.97 33.11
N THR A 215 0.64 -3.82 33.36
CA THR A 215 -0.62 -3.45 33.99
C THR A 215 -0.51 -3.56 35.51
N GLU A 216 -1.34 -2.82 36.24
CA GLU A 216 -1.39 -2.91 37.70
C GLU A 216 -1.83 -4.31 38.16
N GLU A 217 -2.68 -5.01 37.39
CA GLU A 217 -3.04 -6.41 37.64
C GLU A 217 -1.82 -7.35 37.54
N GLU A 218 -1.01 -7.21 36.48
CA GLU A 218 0.21 -8.01 36.30
C GLU A 218 1.25 -7.70 37.39
N LYS A 219 1.39 -6.44 37.81
CA LYS A 219 2.30 -6.06 38.90
C LYS A 219 1.88 -6.67 40.22
N ARG A 220 0.59 -6.62 40.55
CA ARG A 220 0.03 -7.20 41.78
C ARG A 220 0.30 -8.70 41.85
N ILE A 221 0.10 -9.43 40.76
CA ILE A 221 0.30 -10.89 40.74
C ILE A 221 1.78 -11.26 40.80
N VAL A 222 2.64 -10.49 40.14
CA VAL A 222 4.09 -10.67 40.26
C VAL A 222 4.55 -10.39 41.69
N SER A 223 4.03 -9.35 42.34
CA SER A 223 4.29 -9.06 43.75
C SER A 223 3.74 -10.14 44.68
N GLU A 224 2.50 -10.62 44.47
CA GLU A 224 1.90 -11.72 45.23
C GLU A 224 2.75 -13.00 45.15
N LEU A 225 3.23 -13.33 43.95
CA LEU A 225 4.10 -14.48 43.74
C LEU A 225 5.46 -14.34 44.43
N LEU A 226 5.95 -13.12 44.66
CA LEU A 226 7.24 -12.87 45.31
C LEU A 226 7.13 -12.65 46.82
N GLU A 227 5.99 -12.19 47.33
CA GLU A 227 5.76 -11.87 48.76
C GLU A 227 5.16 -13.04 49.56
N ASN A 228 4.92 -14.18 48.93
CA ASN A 228 4.62 -15.45 49.60
C ASN A 228 3.44 -15.37 50.61
N LYS A 229 2.27 -14.89 50.16
CA LYS A 229 1.01 -15.16 50.86
C LYS A 229 0.24 -16.26 50.13
N MET A 230 0.35 -17.48 50.65
CA MET A 230 -0.71 -18.46 50.42
C MET A 230 -1.97 -17.94 51.11
N ASP A 231 -2.98 -17.59 50.31
CA ASP A 231 -4.36 -17.84 50.71
C ASP A 231 -5.23 -18.10 49.48
N GLU A 232 -6.15 -18.99 49.72
CA GLU A 232 -7.07 -19.65 48.83
C GLU A 232 -8.29 -18.73 48.55
N TYR A 233 -8.89 -18.86 47.36
CA TYR A 233 -10.18 -18.30 46.93
C TYR A 233 -10.32 -16.80 46.57
N GLY A 234 -10.63 -16.57 45.28
CA GLY A 234 -11.88 -15.89 44.89
C GLY A 234 -11.88 -14.36 44.76
N VAL A 235 -11.56 -13.88 43.55
CA VAL A 235 -12.16 -12.74 42.80
C VAL A 235 -12.84 -11.62 43.62
N GLN A 236 -12.36 -10.38 43.46
CA GLN A 236 -13.14 -9.27 42.87
C GLN A 236 -12.29 -8.00 42.62
N LYS A 237 -12.47 -7.42 41.44
CA LYS A 237 -11.83 -6.20 40.92
C LYS A 237 -12.53 -4.95 41.46
N GLN A 238 -11.78 -3.85 41.66
CA GLN A 238 -12.32 -2.49 41.62
C GLN A 238 -11.41 -1.59 40.77
N GLU A 239 -12.01 -0.97 39.75
CA GLU A 239 -11.39 0.06 38.90
C GLU A 239 -11.66 1.47 39.46
N PRO A 240 -10.77 2.46 39.26
CA PRO A 240 -10.76 3.69 40.06
C PRO A 240 -11.83 4.75 39.72
N ASN A 241 -12.77 4.48 38.81
CA ASN A 241 -13.72 5.50 38.33
C ASN A 241 -15.17 5.00 38.19
N HIS A 242 -15.50 3.91 38.89
CA HIS A 242 -16.83 3.34 38.96
C HIS A 242 -17.27 3.34 40.42
N TYR A 243 -18.30 4.12 40.74
CA TYR A 243 -18.86 4.18 42.09
C TYR A 243 -20.39 4.26 42.02
N TYR A 244 -21.04 3.88 43.11
CA TYR A 244 -22.48 4.03 43.27
C TYR A 244 -22.74 5.19 44.21
N ARG A 245 -23.80 5.98 43.98
CA ARG A 245 -24.25 6.99 44.94
C ARG A 245 -25.74 6.84 45.23
N VAL A 246 -26.18 7.23 46.42
CA VAL A 246 -27.61 7.23 46.77
C VAL A 246 -28.28 8.43 46.11
N GLU A 247 -29.27 8.21 45.27
CA GLU A 247 -30.08 9.27 44.67
C GLU A 247 -31.21 9.71 45.61
N PHE A 248 -31.85 8.75 46.27
CA PHE A 248 -32.98 9.01 47.16
C PHE A 248 -33.18 7.85 48.15
N ASN A 249 -33.59 8.18 49.38
CA ASN A 249 -34.11 7.19 50.32
C ASN A 249 -35.42 7.67 50.97
N GLU A 250 -36.37 6.75 51.11
CA GLU A 250 -37.65 6.97 51.76
C GLU A 250 -37.45 7.15 53.27
N ASN A 251 -37.91 8.28 53.80
CA ASN A 251 -37.74 8.66 55.19
C ASN A 251 -39.10 8.91 55.83
N ASP A 252 -39.43 8.16 56.88
CA ASP A 252 -40.66 8.28 57.67
C ASP A 252 -40.48 9.13 58.95
N GLY A 253 -39.32 9.78 59.10
CA GLY A 253 -38.94 10.58 60.27
C GLY A 253 -38.04 9.85 61.26
N THR A 254 -37.79 8.54 61.07
CA THR A 254 -36.88 7.76 61.92
C THR A 254 -35.49 7.54 61.31
N MET A 255 -35.31 7.82 60.01
CA MET A 255 -34.05 7.63 59.29
C MET A 255 -33.40 8.93 58.81
N ARG A 256 -32.08 8.90 58.65
CA ARG A 256 -31.30 9.98 58.04
C ARG A 256 -31.51 9.99 56.52
N ASN A 257 -31.45 11.18 55.91
CA ASN A 257 -31.41 11.31 54.45
C ASN A 257 -29.96 11.08 53.97
N TYR A 258 -29.77 10.12 53.06
CA TYR A 258 -28.48 9.69 52.51
C TYR A 258 -28.27 10.16 51.07
N GLN A 259 -29.16 10.98 50.52
CA GLN A 259 -29.06 11.52 49.16
C GLN A 259 -27.70 12.19 48.89
N GLY A 260 -27.01 11.72 47.86
CA GLY A 260 -25.69 12.19 47.41
C GLY A 260 -24.49 11.39 47.92
N GLU A 261 -24.68 10.47 48.87
CA GLU A 261 -23.58 9.72 49.49
C GLU A 261 -23.05 8.58 48.59
N ILE A 262 -21.73 8.35 48.60
CA ILE A 262 -21.07 7.32 47.78
C ILE A 262 -21.06 5.98 48.52
N VAL A 263 -21.50 4.93 47.84
CA VAL A 263 -21.65 3.57 48.37
C VAL A 263 -20.66 2.64 47.66
N THR A 264 -19.94 1.84 48.43
CA THR A 264 -19.00 0.85 47.89
C THR A 264 -19.74 -0.35 47.29
N GLN A 265 -19.16 -0.99 46.27
CA GLN A 265 -19.78 -2.14 45.60
C GLN A 265 -20.08 -3.31 46.57
N SER A 266 -19.18 -3.56 47.53
CA SER A 266 -19.38 -4.60 48.56
C SER A 266 -20.59 -4.30 49.46
N LEU A 267 -20.81 -3.02 49.80
CA LEU A 267 -21.96 -2.62 50.60
C LEU A 267 -23.26 -2.70 49.79
N LEU A 268 -23.23 -2.32 48.50
CA LEU A 268 -24.38 -2.47 47.61
C LEU A 268 -24.80 -3.94 47.43
N GLU A 269 -23.84 -4.86 47.33
CA GLU A 269 -24.13 -6.31 47.26
C GLU A 269 -24.74 -6.83 48.56
N GLN A 270 -24.31 -6.33 49.72
CA GLN A 270 -24.95 -6.65 51.01
C GLN A 270 -26.39 -6.12 51.07
N ILE A 271 -26.65 -4.92 50.59
CA ILE A 271 -28.01 -4.34 50.54
C ILE A 271 -28.90 -5.12 49.56
N LYS A 272 -28.39 -5.49 48.39
CA LYS A 272 -29.10 -6.35 47.41
C LYS A 272 -29.46 -7.72 47.99
N ALA A 273 -28.56 -8.33 48.76
CA ALA A 273 -28.84 -9.63 49.38
C ALA A 273 -30.01 -9.59 50.39
N LEU A 274 -30.26 -8.41 50.96
CA LEU A 274 -31.38 -8.18 51.87
C LEU A 274 -32.68 -7.92 51.11
N ASP A 275 -32.64 -7.21 49.99
CA ASP A 275 -33.78 -7.04 49.07
C ASP A 275 -34.34 -8.41 48.62
N THR A 276 -33.46 -9.37 48.29
CA THR A 276 -33.88 -10.72 47.88
C THR A 276 -34.56 -11.55 48.98
N HIS A 277 -34.37 -11.18 50.26
CA HIS A 277 -34.86 -11.96 51.40
C HIS A 277 -36.29 -11.59 51.85
N TYR A 278 -36.87 -10.49 51.34
CA TYR A 278 -38.13 -9.94 51.83
C TYR A 278 -39.29 -10.04 50.82
N ILE A 279 -39.57 -11.25 50.34
CA ILE A 279 -40.86 -11.56 49.72
C ILE A 279 -41.85 -11.93 50.84
N GLY A 280 -42.51 -10.94 51.46
CA GLY A 280 -43.77 -11.19 52.18
C GLY A 280 -44.05 -10.56 53.55
N LYS A 281 -43.41 -9.46 53.99
CA LYS A 281 -43.85 -8.70 55.19
C LYS A 281 -43.92 -7.18 54.97
N THR A 282 -44.77 -6.52 55.76
CA THR A 282 -45.61 -5.35 55.43
C THR A 282 -45.02 -3.95 55.69
N SER A 283 -43.70 -3.76 55.79
CA SER A 283 -43.11 -2.40 55.88
C SER A 283 -41.64 -2.39 55.44
N TYR A 284 -41.33 -1.70 54.34
CA TYR A 284 -39.98 -1.54 53.77
C TYR A 284 -39.76 -0.07 53.38
N HIS A 285 -38.51 0.38 53.29
CA HIS A 285 -38.15 1.71 52.82
C HIS A 285 -37.47 1.64 51.46
N LYS A 286 -37.92 2.45 50.51
CA LYS A 286 -37.35 2.48 49.16
C LYS A 286 -36.04 3.26 49.14
N PHE A 287 -35.02 2.68 48.51
CA PHE A 287 -33.76 3.33 48.18
C PHE A 287 -33.52 3.31 46.68
N TYR A 288 -32.99 4.41 46.14
CA TYR A 288 -32.56 4.54 44.75
C TYR A 288 -31.07 4.86 44.74
N PHE A 289 -30.32 4.10 43.92
CA PHE A 289 -28.88 4.23 43.75
C PHE A 289 -28.55 4.48 42.29
N GLU A 290 -27.63 5.41 42.03
CA GLU A 290 -27.07 5.70 40.72
C GLU A 290 -25.69 5.07 40.58
N GLU A 291 -25.49 4.28 39.53
CA GLU A 291 -24.18 3.81 39.10
C GLU A 291 -23.54 4.90 38.22
N VAL A 292 -22.44 5.47 38.70
CA VAL A 292 -21.71 6.51 37.98
C VAL A 292 -20.40 5.93 37.47
N LYS A 293 -20.23 5.96 36.14
CA LYS A 293 -18.99 5.59 35.46
C LYS A 293 -18.50 6.77 34.65
N GLU A 294 -17.25 7.15 34.86
CA GLU A 294 -16.62 8.28 34.14
C GLU A 294 -17.37 9.62 34.25
N GLY A 295 -18.16 9.81 35.32
CA GLY A 295 -18.92 11.04 35.57
C GLY A 295 -20.34 11.06 35.00
N GLU A 296 -20.75 10.03 34.26
CA GLU A 296 -22.12 9.87 33.74
C GLU A 296 -22.89 8.79 34.52
N VAL A 297 -24.18 9.03 34.78
CA VAL A 297 -25.08 8.05 35.40
C VAL A 297 -25.42 7.01 34.33
N VAL A 298 -24.87 5.81 34.47
CA VAL A 298 -25.05 4.72 33.50
C VAL A 298 -26.19 3.77 33.89
N ASN A 299 -26.60 3.78 35.15
CA ASN A 299 -27.67 2.90 35.65
C ASN A 299 -28.32 3.46 36.91
N GLN A 300 -29.60 3.16 37.11
CA GLN A 300 -30.34 3.46 38.34
C GLN A 300 -30.94 2.17 38.91
N LEU A 301 -30.66 1.89 40.17
CA LEU A 301 -31.07 0.70 40.89
C LEU A 301 -32.01 1.10 42.03
N ARG A 302 -33.23 0.56 42.02
CA ARG A 302 -34.16 0.65 43.15
C ARG A 302 -34.06 -0.61 44.01
N LEU A 303 -33.96 -0.45 45.32
CA LEU A 303 -33.99 -1.53 46.31
C LEU A 303 -35.00 -1.20 47.42
N ASP A 304 -35.70 -2.22 47.93
CA ASP A 304 -36.63 -2.10 49.04
C ASP A 304 -35.95 -2.65 50.32
N VAL A 305 -35.50 -1.76 51.20
CA VAL A 305 -34.64 -2.08 52.35
C VAL A 305 -35.38 -1.92 53.67
N GLY A 306 -35.44 -2.97 54.49
CA GLY A 306 -35.98 -2.92 55.86
C GLY A 306 -36.96 -4.04 56.22
N ASP A 307 -37.10 -4.32 57.53
CA ASP A 307 -38.01 -5.34 58.08
C ASP A 307 -38.98 -4.83 59.17
N GLY A 308 -38.93 -3.52 59.47
CA GLY A 308 -39.73 -2.90 60.52
C GLY A 308 -39.40 -3.35 61.96
N LEU A 309 -38.30 -4.09 62.20
CA LEU A 309 -37.97 -4.69 63.50
C LEU A 309 -36.51 -4.50 63.94
N GLN A 310 -35.94 -3.29 63.85
CA GLN A 310 -34.61 -2.89 64.38
C GLN A 310 -33.39 -3.82 64.14
N LEU A 311 -33.52 -4.94 63.43
CA LEU A 311 -32.47 -5.93 63.17
C LEU A 311 -31.44 -5.41 62.15
N ASN A 312 -31.84 -4.43 61.34
CA ASN A 312 -30.98 -3.80 60.33
C ASN A 312 -30.24 -2.55 60.86
N ALA A 313 -30.33 -2.23 62.15
CA ALA A 313 -29.66 -1.07 62.76
C ALA A 313 -28.13 -1.04 62.51
N SER A 314 -27.51 -2.22 62.44
CA SER A 314 -26.06 -2.37 62.21
C SER A 314 -25.62 -1.95 60.80
N ILE A 315 -26.53 -1.98 59.82
CA ILE A 315 -26.24 -1.56 58.43
C ILE A 315 -26.34 -0.05 58.30
N TYR A 316 -27.33 0.56 58.96
CA TYR A 316 -27.46 2.01 59.04
C TYR A 316 -26.30 2.64 59.83
N GLN A 317 -25.84 1.99 60.92
CA GLN A 317 -24.62 2.40 61.63
C GLN A 317 -23.36 2.31 60.76
N LYS A 318 -23.23 1.29 59.91
CA LYS A 318 -22.13 1.18 58.95
C LYS A 318 -22.15 2.27 57.88
N LEU A 319 -23.33 2.72 57.44
CA LEU A 319 -23.45 3.86 56.53
C LEU A 319 -23.03 5.17 57.23
N GLU A 320 -23.35 5.31 58.52
CA GLU A 320 -22.96 6.47 59.33
C GLU A 320 -21.45 6.54 59.58
N GLU A 321 -20.80 5.42 59.94
CA GLU A 321 -19.34 5.34 60.15
C GLU A 321 -18.52 5.67 58.89
N LEU A 322 -19.02 5.31 57.69
CA LEU A 322 -18.35 5.58 56.43
C LEU A 322 -18.45 7.06 56.00
N CYS A 323 -19.51 7.76 56.42
CA CYS A 323 -19.66 9.19 56.15
C CYS A 323 -18.62 10.02 56.92
N ASP A 324 -18.35 9.67 58.18
CA ASP A 324 -17.43 10.42 59.05
C ASP A 324 -15.96 10.35 58.57
N GLN A 325 -15.56 9.26 57.92
CA GLN A 325 -14.20 9.09 57.36
C GLN A 325 -13.91 9.99 56.14
N THR A 326 -14.94 10.49 55.44
CA THR A 326 -14.77 11.37 54.28
C THR A 326 -14.61 12.86 54.64
N LEU A 327 -14.90 13.25 55.87
CA LEU A 327 -14.75 14.63 56.36
C LEU A 327 -13.29 14.97 56.72
N GLU A 328 -12.55 14.02 57.29
CA GLU A 328 -11.14 14.23 57.70
C GLU A 328 -10.18 14.36 56.50
N THR A 329 -10.49 13.70 55.38
CA THR A 329 -9.66 13.71 54.17
C THR A 329 -9.83 14.96 53.29
N LYS A 330 -10.87 15.78 53.54
CA LYS A 330 -11.07 17.08 52.85
C LYS A 330 -10.27 18.22 53.48
N THR A 331 -9.92 18.14 54.77
CA THR A 331 -9.20 19.19 55.50
C THR A 331 -7.69 19.26 55.21
N GLU A 332 -7.05 18.16 54.79
CA GLU A 332 -5.59 18.14 54.55
C GLU A 332 -5.15 18.45 53.12
N LYS A 333 -6.07 18.43 52.13
CA LYS A 333 -5.75 18.70 50.71
C LYS A 333 -5.84 20.17 50.31
N VAL A 334 -6.32 21.07 51.19
CA VAL A 334 -6.50 22.50 50.87
C VAL A 334 -5.23 23.34 51.11
N ILE A 335 -4.24 22.85 51.88
CA ILE A 335 -3.09 23.70 52.31
C ILE A 335 -1.84 23.58 51.39
N LYS A 336 -1.84 22.72 50.36
CA LYS A 336 -0.63 22.48 49.52
C LYS A 336 -0.67 22.96 48.07
N ASN A 337 -1.73 23.63 47.63
CA ASN A 337 -1.90 24.07 46.23
C ASN A 337 -1.87 25.59 46.02
N GLU A 338 -1.15 26.34 46.85
CA GLU A 338 -0.75 27.71 46.54
C GLU A 338 0.73 27.89 46.85
N ILE A 339 1.57 27.86 45.81
CA ILE A 339 2.82 28.61 45.60
C ILE A 339 3.56 27.97 44.41
N GLY A 340 3.75 28.74 43.33
CA GLY A 340 4.89 28.52 42.42
C GLY A 340 4.63 28.42 40.91
N SER A 341 4.07 29.46 40.30
CA SER A 341 4.25 29.76 38.86
C SER A 341 5.61 30.44 38.61
N HIS A 342 6.34 30.09 37.54
CA HIS A 342 6.92 31.03 36.55
C HIS A 342 7.83 30.37 35.47
N ASP A 343 7.48 30.66 34.21
CA ASP A 343 8.25 30.90 32.98
C ASP A 343 9.50 30.10 32.56
N LYS A 344 9.46 29.56 31.32
CA LYS A 344 10.16 30.12 30.13
C LYS A 344 9.87 29.32 28.84
N LYS A 345 9.41 30.03 27.79
CA LYS A 345 9.32 29.55 26.40
C LYS A 345 10.71 29.54 25.74
N VAL A 346 11.08 28.42 25.13
CA VAL A 346 12.26 28.30 24.24
C VAL A 346 11.77 28.01 22.82
N GLU A 347 12.14 28.88 21.89
CA GLU A 347 11.96 28.70 20.44
C GLU A 347 12.74 27.48 19.94
N THR A 348 12.06 26.56 19.27
CA THR A 348 12.70 25.40 18.63
C THR A 348 13.03 25.68 17.16
N LYS A 349 14.32 25.63 16.83
CA LYS A 349 14.83 25.62 15.45
C LYS A 349 14.29 24.39 14.72
N LYS A 350 13.85 24.58 13.47
CA LYS A 350 13.38 23.52 12.56
C LYS A 350 14.41 22.39 12.47
N PRO A 351 13.99 21.11 12.54
CA PRO A 351 14.93 19.99 12.52
C PRO A 351 15.62 19.90 11.15
N SER A 352 16.94 19.76 11.20
CA SER A 352 17.78 19.36 10.07
C SER A 352 17.24 18.07 9.43
N TYR A 353 17.28 17.98 8.09
CA TYR A 353 16.86 16.80 7.33
C TYR A 353 17.63 15.56 7.82
N GLN A 354 16.94 14.68 8.55
CA GLN A 354 17.47 13.37 8.92
C GLN A 354 17.31 12.42 7.74
N LYS A 355 18.43 11.81 7.30
CA LYS A 355 18.43 10.80 6.26
C LYS A 355 17.71 9.55 6.80
N ARG A 356 16.61 9.16 6.14
CA ARG A 356 15.77 8.02 6.55
C ARG A 356 16.60 6.75 6.70
N SER A 357 16.27 5.92 7.69
CA SER A 357 16.96 4.64 7.91
C SER A 357 16.61 3.61 6.82
N THR A 358 17.52 2.67 6.56
CA THR A 358 17.29 1.58 5.59
C THR A 358 16.08 0.72 5.98
N GLU A 359 15.78 0.62 7.28
CA GLU A 359 14.67 -0.16 7.82
C GLU A 359 13.33 0.55 7.61
N GLU A 360 13.26 1.86 7.84
CA GLU A 360 12.09 2.69 7.50
C GLU A 360 11.74 2.58 6.03
N ILE A 361 12.74 2.65 5.13
CA ILE A 361 12.51 2.53 3.69
C ILE A 361 11.96 1.14 3.35
N LYS A 362 12.49 0.06 3.96
CA LYS A 362 11.97 -1.30 3.74
C LYS A 362 10.53 -1.45 4.22
N GLN A 363 10.18 -0.88 5.37
CA GLN A 363 8.81 -0.90 5.88
C GLN A 363 7.86 -0.10 4.99
N GLU A 364 8.28 1.08 4.52
CA GLU A 364 7.50 1.93 3.62
C GLU A 364 7.25 1.24 2.26
N VAL A 365 8.28 0.59 1.70
CA VAL A 365 8.14 -0.23 0.48
C VAL A 365 7.16 -1.38 0.71
N LYS A 366 7.22 -2.07 1.85
CA LYS A 366 6.29 -3.14 2.19
C LYS A 366 4.85 -2.61 2.30
N LEU A 367 4.66 -1.47 2.96
CA LEU A 367 3.35 -0.83 3.09
C LEU A 367 2.76 -0.44 1.73
N LEU A 368 3.52 0.24 0.88
CA LEU A 368 3.09 0.61 -0.48
C LEU A 368 2.85 -0.63 -1.37
N SER A 369 3.58 -1.72 -1.15
CA SER A 369 3.31 -3.01 -1.82
C SER A 369 1.95 -3.56 -1.40
N GLN A 370 1.65 -3.53 -0.11
CA GLN A 370 0.37 -3.99 0.41
C GLN A 370 -0.79 -3.10 -0.08
N GLN A 371 -0.61 -1.78 -0.05
CA GLN A 371 -1.62 -0.84 -0.55
C GLN A 371 -1.97 -1.07 -2.02
N ALA A 372 -0.98 -1.42 -2.86
CA ALA A 372 -1.24 -1.77 -4.24
C ALA A 372 -2.06 -3.07 -4.36
N LEU A 373 -1.78 -4.09 -3.54
CA LEU A 373 -2.57 -5.33 -3.51
C LEU A 373 -4.01 -5.09 -3.02
N ASP A 374 -4.16 -4.28 -1.97
CA ASP A 374 -5.48 -3.92 -1.43
C ASP A 374 -6.28 -3.10 -2.46
N ALA A 375 -5.61 -2.25 -3.23
CA ALA A 375 -6.22 -1.54 -4.35
C ALA A 375 -6.71 -2.50 -5.43
N VAL A 376 -5.93 -3.54 -5.80
CA VAL A 376 -6.41 -4.57 -6.73
C VAL A 376 -7.67 -5.26 -6.20
N LYS A 377 -7.71 -5.63 -4.92
CA LYS A 377 -8.89 -6.25 -4.31
C LYS A 377 -10.13 -5.36 -4.41
N LYS A 378 -9.98 -4.09 -4.06
CA LYS A 378 -11.06 -3.10 -4.14
C LYS A 378 -11.52 -2.94 -5.59
N TYR A 379 -10.60 -2.59 -6.49
CA TYR A 379 -10.94 -2.16 -7.84
C TYR A 379 -11.27 -3.31 -8.80
N THR A 380 -11.03 -4.56 -8.42
CA THR A 380 -11.42 -5.73 -9.23
C THR A 380 -12.59 -6.48 -8.63
N HIS A 381 -13.31 -5.89 -7.67
CA HIS A 381 -14.41 -6.55 -7.00
C HIS A 381 -15.69 -6.57 -7.86
N SER A 382 -16.14 -5.39 -8.31
CA SER A 382 -17.34 -5.22 -9.14
C SER A 382 -17.00 -4.75 -10.56
N PRO A 383 -17.92 -4.91 -11.53
CA PRO A 383 -17.74 -4.35 -12.86
C PRO A 383 -17.59 -2.84 -12.88
N GLU A 384 -18.29 -2.14 -11.99
CA GLU A 384 -18.23 -0.70 -11.83
C GLU A 384 -16.85 -0.27 -11.34
N ASP A 385 -16.32 -0.96 -10.32
CA ASP A 385 -14.98 -0.72 -9.78
C ASP A 385 -13.90 -0.93 -10.85
N VAL A 386 -14.03 -1.98 -11.66
CA VAL A 386 -13.09 -2.24 -12.77
C VAL A 386 -13.21 -1.13 -13.80
N LYS A 387 -14.42 -0.71 -14.17
CA LYS A 387 -14.64 0.39 -15.11
C LYS A 387 -14.01 1.70 -14.61
N GLU A 388 -14.16 2.03 -13.33
CA GLU A 388 -13.51 3.20 -12.72
C GLU A 388 -11.98 3.10 -12.80
N LEU A 389 -11.43 1.92 -12.51
CA LEU A 389 -9.99 1.70 -12.64
C LEU A 389 -9.52 1.82 -14.10
N LEU A 390 -10.23 1.24 -15.07
CA LEU A 390 -9.89 1.36 -16.48
C LEU A 390 -9.96 2.83 -16.96
N ASN A 391 -10.96 3.58 -16.51
CA ASN A 391 -11.05 5.02 -16.75
C ASN A 391 -9.82 5.74 -16.20
N PHE A 392 -9.40 5.42 -14.99
CA PHE A 392 -8.20 6.00 -14.40
C PHE A 392 -6.93 5.60 -15.18
N MET A 393 -6.79 4.33 -15.56
CA MET A 393 -5.66 3.84 -16.33
C MET A 393 -5.52 4.56 -17.67
N SER A 394 -6.65 4.87 -18.33
CA SER A 394 -6.65 5.65 -19.58
C SER A 394 -6.07 7.05 -19.39
N ARG A 395 -6.09 7.63 -18.18
CA ARG A 395 -5.52 8.96 -17.91
C ARG A 395 -4.03 8.95 -17.58
N PHE A 396 -3.44 7.81 -17.26
CA PHE A 396 -2.03 7.71 -16.82
C PHE A 396 -1.21 6.70 -17.62
N PRO A 397 -1.21 6.76 -18.97
CA PRO A 397 -0.47 5.80 -19.81
C PRO A 397 1.06 5.87 -19.63
N GLU A 398 1.58 6.94 -19.04
CA GLU A 398 3.00 7.10 -18.76
C GLU A 398 3.46 6.44 -17.44
N ARG A 399 2.53 5.81 -16.70
CA ARG A 399 2.79 5.20 -15.39
C ARG A 399 2.58 3.69 -15.44
N SER A 400 3.37 2.95 -14.66
CA SER A 400 3.14 1.51 -14.49
C SER A 400 1.84 1.24 -13.75
N PHE A 401 1.20 0.11 -14.00
CA PHE A 401 -0.04 -0.31 -13.31
C PHE A 401 0.02 -0.12 -11.80
N ARG A 402 1.13 -0.54 -11.19
CA ARG A 402 1.35 -0.38 -9.75
C ARG A 402 1.34 1.09 -9.30
N ASN A 403 1.96 1.98 -10.07
CA ASN A 403 1.94 3.41 -9.76
C ASN A 403 0.58 4.05 -10.07
N GLN A 404 -0.13 3.58 -11.09
CA GLN A 404 -1.51 4.01 -11.38
C GLN A 404 -2.39 3.72 -10.14
N LEU A 405 -2.39 2.48 -9.64
CA LEU A 405 -3.11 2.09 -8.43
C LEU A 405 -2.74 2.93 -7.20
N LEU A 406 -1.44 3.19 -7.01
CA LEU A 406 -0.97 3.98 -5.87
C LEU A 406 -1.44 5.43 -5.94
N ILE A 407 -1.46 6.04 -7.13
CA ILE A 407 -1.94 7.41 -7.32
C ILE A 407 -3.44 7.44 -7.05
N GLU A 408 -4.22 6.57 -7.70
CA GLU A 408 -5.67 6.51 -7.53
C GLU A 408 -6.08 6.25 -6.06
N LYS A 409 -5.33 5.40 -5.34
CA LYS A 409 -5.59 5.14 -3.92
C LYS A 409 -5.28 6.33 -3.02
N GLN A 410 -4.26 7.13 -3.33
CA GLN A 410 -3.82 8.28 -2.51
C GLN A 410 -4.55 9.57 -2.88
N PHE A 411 -4.95 9.72 -4.13
CA PHE A 411 -5.66 10.86 -4.67
C PHE A 411 -6.65 10.38 -5.74
N PRO A 412 -7.85 9.91 -5.34
CA PRO A 412 -8.86 9.44 -6.27
C PRO A 412 -9.26 10.52 -7.26
N GLY A 413 -9.36 10.15 -8.54
CA GLY A 413 -9.72 11.09 -9.60
C GLY A 413 -8.59 12.03 -10.03
N ALA A 414 -7.33 11.69 -9.74
CA ALA A 414 -6.18 12.40 -10.28
C ALA A 414 -6.32 12.58 -11.80
N THR A 415 -5.92 13.75 -12.29
CA THR A 415 -5.99 14.09 -13.71
C THR A 415 -4.63 13.91 -14.35
N ALA A 416 -3.57 14.53 -13.82
CA ALA A 416 -2.21 14.42 -14.36
C ALA A 416 -1.18 14.66 -13.25
N CYS A 417 -0.11 13.86 -13.20
CA CYS A 417 0.85 13.90 -12.09
C CYS A 417 2.28 14.17 -12.55
N LEU A 418 2.94 15.13 -11.90
CA LEU A 418 4.36 15.43 -12.11
C LEU A 418 5.16 15.36 -10.81
N GLY A 419 6.42 14.94 -10.96
CA GLY A 419 7.38 14.97 -9.85
C GLY A 419 7.77 16.41 -9.51
N ARG A 420 8.09 16.64 -8.24
CA ARG A 420 8.47 17.98 -7.73
C ARG A 420 9.62 18.64 -8.52
N ALA A 421 10.57 17.84 -9.00
CA ALA A 421 11.68 18.33 -9.82
C ALA A 421 11.22 18.80 -11.21
N ALA A 422 10.29 18.08 -11.84
CA ALA A 422 9.69 18.47 -13.12
C ALA A 422 8.88 19.75 -12.98
N LEU A 423 8.01 19.83 -11.96
CA LEU A 423 7.24 21.05 -11.66
C LEU A 423 8.16 22.27 -11.46
N LYS A 424 9.25 22.10 -10.69
CA LYS A 424 10.22 23.17 -10.48
C LYS A 424 10.93 23.60 -11.77
N LYS A 425 11.24 22.66 -12.67
CA LYS A 425 11.88 22.95 -13.96
C LYS A 425 10.96 23.81 -14.84
N GLU A 426 9.67 23.52 -14.82
CA GLU A 426 8.64 24.28 -15.55
C GLU A 426 8.19 25.55 -14.81
N GLY A 427 8.82 25.90 -13.67
CA GLY A 427 8.46 27.08 -12.88
C GLY A 427 7.10 26.99 -12.17
N ILE A 428 6.54 25.79 -12.03
CA ILE A 428 5.23 25.54 -11.44
C ILE A 428 5.37 25.30 -9.94
N TYR A 429 4.63 26.07 -9.14
CA TYR A 429 4.61 25.96 -7.68
C TYR A 429 3.41 25.14 -7.20
N ILE A 430 3.66 24.29 -6.20
CA ILE A 430 2.65 23.48 -5.51
C ILE A 430 1.92 24.39 -4.50
N LYS A 431 0.59 24.28 -4.42
CA LYS A 431 -0.22 25.02 -3.46
C LYS A 431 0.21 24.68 -2.02
N LYS A 432 0.12 25.66 -1.12
CA LYS A 432 0.57 25.49 0.28
C LYS A 432 -0.33 24.47 0.98
N GLY A 433 0.27 23.45 1.60
CA GLY A 433 -0.43 22.41 2.37
C GLY A 433 -0.63 21.08 1.64
N GLU A 434 -0.48 21.07 0.31
CA GLU A 434 -0.72 19.88 -0.52
C GLU A 434 0.26 18.73 -0.24
N GLN A 435 -0.29 17.51 -0.25
CA GLN A 435 0.46 16.28 -0.04
C GLN A 435 0.67 15.56 -1.38
N GLY A 436 1.92 15.18 -1.66
CA GLY A 436 2.26 14.45 -2.87
C GLY A 436 2.07 12.94 -2.73
N ASN A 437 1.55 12.33 -3.80
CA ASN A 437 1.33 10.91 -3.98
C ASN A 437 2.66 10.15 -4.09
N LYS A 438 2.85 9.14 -3.26
CA LYS A 438 4.05 8.31 -3.24
C LYS A 438 4.00 7.29 -4.37
N ILE A 439 5.03 7.27 -5.21
CA ILE A 439 5.18 6.32 -6.32
C ILE A 439 6.57 5.67 -6.31
N PHE A 440 6.68 4.52 -6.98
CA PHE A 440 7.96 3.86 -7.22
C PHE A 440 8.61 4.39 -8.50
N VAL A 441 9.83 4.92 -8.38
CA VAL A 441 10.61 5.42 -9.50
C VAL A 441 11.84 4.54 -9.68
N ARG A 442 12.02 4.01 -10.89
CA ARG A 442 13.23 3.28 -11.26
C ARG A 442 14.37 4.27 -11.47
N LYS A 443 15.46 4.11 -10.73
CA LYS A 443 16.72 4.84 -10.89
C LYS A 443 17.85 3.87 -11.19
N THR A 444 18.92 4.37 -11.77
CA THR A 444 20.14 3.60 -11.99
C THR A 444 21.26 4.19 -11.14
N VAL A 445 21.98 3.33 -10.43
CA VAL A 445 23.24 3.69 -9.76
C VAL A 445 24.39 3.00 -10.46
N LYS A 446 25.48 3.74 -10.65
CA LYS A 446 26.76 3.20 -11.08
C LYS A 446 27.49 2.63 -9.86
N GLY A 447 28.15 1.50 -10.04
CA GLY A 447 28.92 0.84 -8.99
C GLY A 447 29.64 -0.39 -9.48
N PHE A 448 30.30 -1.10 -8.58
CA PHE A 448 31.10 -2.28 -8.90
C PHE A 448 30.93 -3.36 -7.83
N TYR A 449 31.30 -4.59 -8.16
CA TYR A 449 31.28 -5.70 -7.22
C TYR A 449 32.67 -5.94 -6.64
N GLU A 450 32.79 -5.89 -5.32
CA GLU A 450 34.03 -6.19 -4.62
C GLU A 450 33.85 -7.44 -3.72
N LYS A 451 34.80 -8.37 -3.79
CA LYS A 451 34.79 -9.60 -2.97
C LYS A 451 34.77 -9.21 -1.47
N GLY A 452 33.72 -9.62 -0.76
CA GLY A 452 33.53 -9.36 0.67
C GLY A 452 32.65 -8.15 1.03
N ARG A 453 32.57 -7.13 0.16
CA ARG A 453 31.72 -5.91 0.35
C ARG A 453 30.42 -5.94 -0.46
N GLY A 454 30.35 -6.74 -1.54
CA GLY A 454 29.19 -6.81 -2.42
C GLY A 454 29.16 -5.66 -3.42
N PHE A 455 27.97 -5.18 -3.80
CA PHE A 455 27.82 -4.06 -4.73
C PHE A 455 28.08 -2.73 -4.00
N VAL A 456 29.15 -2.03 -4.39
CA VAL A 456 29.55 -0.72 -3.86
C VAL A 456 29.21 0.36 -4.88
N ARG A 457 28.53 1.43 -4.44
CA ARG A 457 28.23 2.56 -5.33
C ARG A 457 29.50 3.32 -5.66
N GLU A 458 29.58 3.87 -6.86
CA GLU A 458 30.71 4.70 -7.29
C GLU A 458 30.98 5.87 -6.33
N THR A 459 29.90 6.45 -5.77
CA THR A 459 29.99 7.53 -4.76
C THR A 459 30.55 7.07 -3.41
N GLU A 460 30.52 5.76 -3.13
CA GLU A 460 30.97 5.13 -1.89
C GLU A 460 32.32 4.40 -2.08
N ALA A 461 32.95 4.54 -3.26
CA ALA A 461 34.23 3.94 -3.61
C ALA A 461 35.38 4.52 -2.76
N THR A 462 36.25 3.66 -2.23
CA THR A 462 37.47 4.11 -1.53
C THR A 462 38.47 4.74 -2.51
N PRO A 463 39.46 5.50 -2.03
CA PRO A 463 40.53 6.02 -2.90
C PRO A 463 41.27 4.93 -3.68
N GLU A 464 41.42 3.72 -3.11
CA GLU A 464 42.02 2.56 -3.80
C GLU A 464 41.08 1.97 -4.85
N ASP A 465 39.79 1.86 -4.54
CA ASP A 465 38.78 1.40 -5.49
C ASP A 465 38.74 2.32 -6.72
N LYS A 466 38.85 3.65 -6.52
CA LYS A 466 38.91 4.64 -7.62
C LYS A 466 40.12 4.45 -8.52
N LYS A 467 41.32 4.24 -7.94
CA LYS A 467 42.53 3.95 -8.72
C LYS A 467 42.40 2.65 -9.54
N ARG A 468 41.73 1.63 -8.99
CA ARG A 468 41.48 0.36 -9.68
C ARG A 468 40.42 0.47 -10.77
N ILE A 469 39.44 1.37 -10.61
CA ILE A 469 38.47 1.72 -11.66
C ILE A 469 39.18 2.47 -12.80
N GLU A 470 40.02 3.45 -12.47
CA GLU A 470 40.78 4.23 -13.46
C GLU A 470 41.81 3.39 -14.22
N SER A 471 42.42 2.39 -13.57
CA SER A 471 43.34 1.46 -14.21
C SER A 471 42.66 0.31 -14.98
N GLY A 472 41.32 0.28 -15.02
CA GLY A 472 40.54 -0.74 -15.73
C GLY A 472 40.51 -2.12 -15.06
N GLN A 473 40.99 -2.24 -13.81
CA GLN A 473 40.99 -3.50 -13.05
C GLN A 473 39.62 -3.83 -12.44
N ILE A 474 38.72 -2.84 -12.32
CA ILE A 474 37.34 -3.02 -11.84
C ILE A 474 36.37 -2.41 -12.85
N GLU A 475 35.43 -3.21 -13.34
CA GLU A 475 34.37 -2.74 -14.23
C GLU A 475 33.22 -2.08 -13.46
N VAL A 476 32.82 -0.88 -13.90
CA VAL A 476 31.67 -0.14 -13.36
C VAL A 476 30.40 -0.53 -14.13
N ILE A 477 29.46 -1.14 -13.42
CA ILE A 477 28.16 -1.55 -13.96
C ILE A 477 27.05 -0.59 -13.52
N LYS A 478 25.99 -0.48 -14.35
CA LYS A 478 24.78 0.27 -14.02
C LYS A 478 23.74 -0.68 -13.44
N LYS A 479 23.42 -0.53 -12.16
CA LYS A 479 22.40 -1.34 -11.49
C LYS A 479 21.10 -0.54 -11.30
N PRO A 480 19.95 -1.04 -11.78
CA PRO A 480 18.67 -0.42 -11.48
C PRO A 480 18.24 -0.69 -10.03
N TYR A 481 17.63 0.32 -9.41
CA TYR A 481 16.98 0.23 -8.12
C TYR A 481 15.70 1.08 -8.12
N TYR A 482 14.77 0.78 -7.23
CA TYR A 482 13.56 1.58 -7.08
C TYR A 482 13.69 2.48 -5.86
N THR A 483 13.26 3.72 -5.99
CA THR A 483 13.12 4.68 -4.89
C THR A 483 11.69 5.18 -4.80
N ILE A 484 11.30 5.73 -3.66
CA ILE A 484 9.99 6.31 -3.45
C ILE A 484 10.10 7.81 -3.67
N GLU A 485 9.38 8.33 -4.65
CA GLU A 485 9.25 9.77 -4.89
C GLU A 485 7.82 10.24 -4.72
N LYS A 486 7.64 11.54 -4.56
CA LYS A 486 6.34 12.19 -4.50
C LYS A 486 6.03 12.85 -5.83
N VAL A 487 4.88 12.53 -6.38
CA VAL A 487 4.26 13.25 -7.51
C VAL A 487 3.04 14.01 -7.02
N PHE A 488 2.74 15.11 -7.67
CA PHE A 488 1.61 15.97 -7.33
C PHE A 488 0.69 16.03 -8.52
N ASP A 489 -0.61 15.94 -8.27
CA ASP A 489 -1.60 16.19 -9.29
C ASP A 489 -1.56 17.67 -9.70
N ILE A 490 -1.80 17.95 -10.98
CA ILE A 490 -1.80 19.32 -11.51
C ILE A 490 -2.77 20.25 -10.78
N THR A 491 -3.88 19.73 -10.27
CA THR A 491 -4.86 20.50 -9.49
C THR A 491 -4.30 20.96 -8.14
N GLN A 492 -3.28 20.28 -7.63
CA GLN A 492 -2.52 20.65 -6.43
C GLN A 492 -1.47 21.74 -6.70
N THR A 493 -1.37 22.22 -7.94
CA THR A 493 -0.44 23.29 -8.34
C THR A 493 -1.17 24.58 -8.64
N GLN A 494 -0.43 25.66 -8.85
CA GLN A 494 -0.96 26.97 -9.27
C GLN A 494 -1.25 27.06 -10.78
N LEU A 495 -1.03 25.97 -11.53
CA LEU A 495 -1.25 25.93 -12.97
C LEU A 495 -2.75 26.02 -13.29
N LYS A 496 -3.10 26.79 -14.33
CA LYS A 496 -4.47 26.90 -14.81
C LYS A 496 -4.75 25.88 -15.93
N PRO A 497 -6.01 25.45 -16.12
CA PRO A 497 -6.36 24.47 -17.14
C PRO A 497 -5.89 24.79 -18.57
N GLU A 498 -5.85 26.07 -18.93
CA GLU A 498 -5.49 26.53 -20.27
C GLU A 498 -4.00 26.25 -20.61
N ASP A 499 -3.16 26.07 -19.59
CA ASP A 499 -1.74 25.79 -19.75
C ASP A 499 -1.40 24.29 -19.64
N TYR A 500 -2.38 23.41 -19.33
CA TYR A 500 -2.15 21.97 -19.23
C TYR A 500 -1.59 21.35 -20.53
N PRO A 501 -2.07 21.70 -21.74
CA PRO A 501 -1.56 21.11 -22.98
C PRO A 501 -0.08 21.39 -23.23
N LYS A 502 0.45 22.53 -22.75
CA LYS A 502 1.88 22.89 -22.93
C LYS A 502 2.79 22.00 -22.08
N ILE A 503 2.31 21.56 -20.92
CA ILE A 503 3.08 20.77 -19.97
C ILE A 503 2.98 19.26 -20.27
N PHE A 504 1.89 18.83 -20.92
CA PHE A 504 1.70 17.45 -21.37
C PHE A 504 1.39 17.41 -22.88
N PRO A 505 2.38 17.68 -23.75
CA PRO A 505 2.17 17.78 -25.20
C PRO A 505 1.70 16.47 -25.84
N ASN A 506 2.03 15.32 -25.24
CA ASN A 506 1.61 14.00 -25.71
C ASN A 506 0.31 13.51 -25.05
N ARG A 507 -0.36 14.37 -24.29
CA ARG A 507 -1.62 14.03 -23.64
C ARG A 507 -2.73 14.79 -24.32
N VAL A 508 -3.67 14.06 -24.91
CA VAL A 508 -4.83 14.70 -25.49
C VAL A 508 -5.85 14.95 -24.37
N PHE A 509 -5.98 16.22 -23.97
CA PHE A 509 -7.00 16.61 -22.99
C PHE A 509 -8.39 16.68 -23.64
N ASP A 510 -8.47 17.08 -24.91
CA ASP A 510 -9.72 17.26 -25.67
C ASP A 510 -9.60 16.64 -27.08
N PHE A 511 -9.56 15.30 -27.20
CA PHE A 511 -9.55 14.64 -28.51
C PHE A 511 -10.95 14.70 -29.13
N GLN A 512 -11.07 15.34 -30.30
CA GLN A 512 -12.31 15.38 -31.06
C GLN A 512 -12.32 14.26 -32.10
N LEU A 513 -13.34 13.40 -32.07
CA LEU A 513 -13.48 12.30 -33.04
C LEU A 513 -14.19 12.76 -34.33
N ASP A 514 -13.77 13.90 -34.87
CA ASP A 514 -14.20 14.39 -36.17
C ASP A 514 -13.44 13.66 -37.31
N LYS A 515 -13.64 14.08 -38.57
CA LYS A 515 -12.97 13.44 -39.72
C LYS A 515 -11.45 13.48 -39.60
N LYS A 516 -10.88 14.55 -39.03
CA LYS A 516 -9.44 14.73 -38.87
C LYS A 516 -8.93 13.82 -37.74
N GLY A 517 -9.58 13.84 -36.58
CA GLY A 517 -9.25 12.97 -35.46
C GLY A 517 -9.35 11.48 -35.82
N GLN A 518 -10.36 11.09 -36.62
CA GLN A 518 -10.47 9.72 -37.12
C GLN A 518 -9.27 9.32 -37.98
N ALA A 519 -8.83 10.19 -38.90
CA ALA A 519 -7.66 9.94 -39.74
C ALA A 519 -6.35 9.87 -38.92
N GLU A 520 -6.17 10.81 -37.98
CA GLU A 520 -5.03 10.82 -37.05
C GLU A 520 -4.96 9.53 -36.22
N LEU A 521 -6.10 9.10 -35.65
CA LEU A 521 -6.18 7.88 -34.86
C LEU A 521 -5.96 6.63 -35.72
N GLN A 522 -6.50 6.59 -36.94
CA GLN A 522 -6.26 5.51 -37.88
C GLN A 522 -4.77 5.37 -38.24
N ALA A 523 -4.08 6.50 -38.50
CA ALA A 523 -2.64 6.50 -38.74
C ALA A 523 -1.86 5.98 -37.53
N GLY A 524 -2.24 6.38 -36.31
CA GLY A 524 -1.63 5.88 -35.09
C GLY A 524 -1.87 4.38 -34.86
N ILE A 525 -3.07 3.87 -35.14
CA ILE A 525 -3.38 2.43 -35.07
C ILE A 525 -2.53 1.66 -36.08
N GLN A 526 -2.35 2.20 -37.29
CA GLN A 526 -1.49 1.60 -38.30
C GLN A 526 -0.02 1.59 -37.84
N ALA A 527 0.45 2.63 -37.15
CA ALA A 527 1.79 2.64 -36.56
C ALA A 527 1.98 1.55 -35.49
N VAL A 528 0.95 1.26 -34.69
CA VAL A 528 0.96 0.12 -33.76
C VAL A 528 1.06 -1.20 -34.53
N ALA A 529 0.22 -1.40 -35.56
CA ALA A 529 0.25 -2.60 -36.39
C ALA A 529 1.64 -2.84 -37.02
N ASN A 530 2.24 -1.78 -37.58
CA ASN A 530 3.59 -1.81 -38.15
C ASN A 530 4.66 -2.15 -37.09
N THR A 531 4.52 -1.63 -35.87
CA THR A 531 5.46 -1.91 -34.76
C THR A 531 5.40 -3.37 -34.32
N ILE A 532 4.21 -3.98 -34.36
CA ILE A 532 3.99 -5.39 -34.04
C ILE A 532 4.42 -6.29 -35.23
N GLY A 533 4.47 -5.73 -36.44
CA GLY A 533 4.81 -6.44 -37.67
C GLY A 533 3.61 -7.14 -38.30
N ILE A 534 2.39 -6.59 -38.12
CA ILE A 534 1.14 -7.18 -38.58
C ILE A 534 0.42 -6.22 -39.52
N GLN A 535 -0.19 -6.76 -40.56
CA GLN A 535 -0.98 -5.99 -41.51
C GLN A 535 -2.47 -6.01 -41.11
N ILE A 536 -3.11 -4.86 -41.23
CA ILE A 536 -4.57 -4.73 -41.12
C ILE A 536 -5.12 -4.68 -42.54
N ARG A 537 -6.01 -5.60 -42.87
CA ARG A 537 -6.63 -5.72 -44.20
C ARG A 537 -8.13 -5.90 -44.04
N ASP A 538 -8.88 -5.46 -45.03
CA ASP A 538 -10.31 -5.80 -45.11
C ASP A 538 -10.51 -7.23 -45.62
N MET A 539 -11.67 -7.83 -45.33
CA MET A 539 -11.99 -9.20 -45.75
C MET A 539 -11.91 -9.46 -47.26
N THR A 540 -11.92 -8.41 -48.09
CA THR A 540 -11.76 -8.48 -49.55
C THR A 540 -10.31 -8.50 -50.01
N GLU A 541 -9.39 -8.07 -49.15
CA GLU A 541 -7.96 -7.92 -49.43
C GLU A 541 -7.08 -8.91 -48.64
N SER A 542 -7.69 -9.62 -47.69
CA SER A 542 -7.06 -10.65 -46.88
C SER A 542 -6.53 -11.79 -47.75
N GLU A 543 -5.24 -12.06 -47.63
CA GLU A 543 -4.58 -13.16 -48.36
C GLU A 543 -4.58 -14.46 -47.52
N VAL A 544 -4.79 -14.35 -46.20
CA VAL A 544 -4.74 -15.49 -45.27
C VAL A 544 -6.14 -16.01 -44.90
N TYR A 545 -7.16 -15.15 -44.87
CA TYR A 545 -8.53 -15.49 -44.50
C TYR A 545 -9.56 -15.03 -45.55
N GLN A 546 -9.70 -15.81 -46.62
CA GLN A 546 -10.58 -15.50 -47.76
C GLN A 546 -12.08 -15.81 -47.52
N ARG A 547 -12.55 -15.88 -46.25
CA ARG A 547 -13.95 -16.20 -45.90
C ARG A 547 -14.66 -14.97 -45.33
N GLU A 548 -15.98 -14.89 -45.54
CA GLU A 548 -16.78 -13.81 -44.95
C GLU A 548 -16.81 -13.92 -43.42
N LEU A 549 -16.56 -12.81 -42.72
CA LEU A 549 -16.59 -12.73 -41.26
C LEU A 549 -18.01 -12.77 -40.66
N GLY A 550 -19.05 -12.75 -41.50
CA GLY A 550 -20.44 -12.68 -41.05
C GLY A 550 -20.68 -11.47 -40.14
N GLN A 551 -21.16 -11.74 -38.92
CA GLN A 551 -21.41 -10.72 -37.88
C GLN A 551 -20.18 -10.30 -37.09
N ALA A 552 -19.05 -11.03 -37.20
CA ALA A 552 -17.82 -10.64 -36.53
C ALA A 552 -17.29 -9.34 -37.13
N ARG A 553 -16.90 -8.39 -36.27
CA ARG A 553 -16.41 -7.07 -36.72
C ARG A 553 -14.96 -7.12 -37.20
N GLY A 554 -14.19 -8.09 -36.73
CA GLY A 554 -12.82 -8.32 -37.13
C GLY A 554 -12.34 -9.65 -36.56
N ALA A 555 -11.16 -10.08 -36.98
CA ALA A 555 -10.48 -11.24 -36.42
C ALA A 555 -8.97 -11.12 -36.61
N TYR A 556 -8.22 -11.41 -35.55
CA TYR A 556 -6.81 -11.77 -35.66
C TYR A 556 -6.66 -13.19 -36.23
N VAL A 557 -5.92 -13.33 -37.32
CA VAL A 557 -5.70 -14.61 -38.02
C VAL A 557 -4.20 -14.92 -38.06
N HIS A 558 -3.87 -16.15 -37.68
CA HIS A 558 -2.53 -16.71 -37.76
C HIS A 558 -2.57 -17.99 -38.61
N ASN A 559 -1.74 -18.06 -39.65
CA ASN A 559 -1.59 -19.25 -40.47
C ASN A 559 -0.47 -20.13 -39.91
N GLU A 560 -0.82 -21.28 -39.35
CA GLU A 560 0.14 -22.21 -38.74
C GLU A 560 1.14 -22.80 -39.75
N PHE A 561 0.82 -22.81 -41.05
CA PHE A 561 1.67 -23.38 -42.10
C PHE A 561 2.66 -22.38 -42.70
N THR A 562 2.23 -21.14 -42.93
CA THR A 562 3.09 -20.09 -43.50
C THR A 562 3.72 -19.19 -42.44
N GLY A 563 3.21 -19.23 -41.20
CA GLY A 563 3.57 -18.31 -40.12
C GLY A 563 3.09 -16.88 -40.36
N GLN A 564 2.30 -16.62 -41.40
CA GLN A 564 1.76 -15.30 -41.72
C GLN A 564 0.65 -14.91 -40.74
N GLU A 565 0.63 -13.63 -40.40
CA GLU A 565 -0.28 -13.04 -39.43
C GLU A 565 -0.92 -11.78 -40.00
N GLU A 566 -2.23 -11.67 -39.87
CA GLU A 566 -2.97 -10.49 -40.29
C GLU A 566 -4.17 -10.24 -39.37
N ILE A 567 -4.61 -8.98 -39.36
CA ILE A 567 -5.88 -8.58 -38.79
C ILE A 567 -6.84 -8.36 -39.95
N VAL A 568 -7.94 -9.10 -39.93
CA VAL A 568 -8.96 -9.04 -40.97
C VAL A 568 -10.16 -8.28 -40.44
N MET A 569 -10.50 -7.19 -41.11
CA MET A 569 -11.56 -6.27 -40.71
C MET A 569 -12.83 -6.49 -41.56
N ASN A 570 -13.98 -6.30 -40.93
CA ASN A 570 -15.26 -6.35 -41.63
C ASN A 570 -15.52 -5.01 -42.35
N THR A 571 -15.69 -5.07 -43.67
CA THR A 571 -15.97 -3.91 -44.54
C THR A 571 -17.28 -3.19 -44.19
N ARG A 572 -18.19 -3.82 -43.43
CA ARG A 572 -19.45 -3.23 -42.96
C ARG A 572 -19.34 -2.42 -41.68
N ASN A 573 -18.15 -2.35 -41.07
CA ASN A 573 -17.95 -1.56 -39.86
C ASN A 573 -18.13 -0.07 -40.12
N THR A 574 -18.81 0.63 -39.21
CA THR A 574 -18.70 2.10 -39.15
C THR A 574 -17.26 2.52 -38.80
N PRO A 575 -16.80 3.74 -39.13
CA PRO A 575 -15.44 4.19 -38.82
C PRO A 575 -15.06 3.98 -37.35
N THR A 576 -15.93 4.36 -36.41
CA THR A 576 -15.70 4.17 -34.97
C THR A 576 -15.63 2.70 -34.57
N GLN A 577 -16.46 1.84 -35.17
CA GLN A 577 -16.38 0.39 -34.94
C GLN A 577 -15.08 -0.19 -35.49
N HIS A 578 -14.64 0.27 -36.67
CA HIS A 578 -13.40 -0.16 -37.29
C HIS A 578 -12.22 0.17 -36.37
N LEU A 579 -12.08 1.42 -35.93
CA LEU A 579 -11.01 1.85 -35.01
C LEU A 579 -10.97 1.03 -33.71
N ALA A 580 -12.12 0.88 -33.03
CA ALA A 580 -12.21 0.13 -31.77
C ALA A 580 -11.87 -1.36 -31.95
N THR A 581 -12.35 -1.96 -33.04
CA THR A 581 -12.09 -3.36 -33.35
C THR A 581 -10.64 -3.57 -33.77
N SER A 582 -10.02 -2.69 -34.56
CA SER A 582 -8.60 -2.79 -34.89
C SER A 582 -7.72 -2.80 -33.63
N ILE A 583 -8.01 -1.95 -32.64
CA ILE A 583 -7.30 -1.94 -31.36
C ILE A 583 -7.48 -3.26 -30.60
N HIS A 584 -8.70 -3.82 -30.60
CA HIS A 584 -9.01 -5.10 -29.97
C HIS A 584 -8.22 -6.25 -30.61
N GLU A 585 -8.25 -6.37 -31.93
CA GLU A 585 -7.52 -7.42 -32.65
C GLU A 585 -6.00 -7.26 -32.52
N LEU A 586 -5.49 -6.03 -32.52
CA LEU A 586 -4.07 -5.74 -32.22
C LEU A 586 -3.69 -6.19 -30.81
N ALA A 587 -4.58 -6.03 -29.83
CA ALA A 587 -4.35 -6.50 -28.47
C ALA A 587 -4.24 -8.04 -28.44
N HIS A 588 -5.12 -8.76 -29.15
CA HIS A 588 -5.00 -10.22 -29.32
C HIS A 588 -3.66 -10.60 -29.92
N ALA A 589 -3.26 -9.95 -31.01
CA ALA A 589 -2.01 -10.25 -31.68
C ALA A 589 -0.78 -10.00 -30.79
N ARG A 590 -0.81 -8.90 -30.01
CA ARG A 590 0.28 -8.52 -29.12
C ARG A 590 0.41 -9.43 -27.89
N MET A 591 -0.71 -9.95 -27.37
CA MET A 591 -0.77 -10.65 -26.07
C MET A 591 -0.90 -12.17 -26.19
N HIS A 592 -1.55 -12.69 -27.24
CA HIS A 592 -2.12 -14.04 -27.21
C HIS A 592 -1.51 -15.03 -28.21
N LYS A 593 -0.54 -14.62 -29.03
CA LYS A 593 0.13 -15.46 -30.05
C LYS A 593 0.57 -16.84 -29.54
N PHE A 594 1.15 -16.91 -28.34
CA PHE A 594 1.61 -18.15 -27.71
C PHE A 594 1.03 -18.33 -26.29
N SER A 595 -0.15 -17.74 -26.04
CA SER A 595 -0.74 -17.74 -24.71
C SER A 595 -1.57 -19.00 -24.48
N GLU A 596 -1.32 -19.67 -23.36
CA GLU A 596 -2.11 -20.83 -22.88
C GLU A 596 -3.36 -20.41 -22.07
N LEU A 597 -3.65 -19.11 -21.99
CA LEU A 597 -4.86 -18.62 -21.31
C LEU A 597 -6.13 -19.10 -22.03
N ASP A 598 -7.19 -19.30 -21.24
CA ASP A 598 -8.52 -19.63 -21.77
C ASP A 598 -9.07 -18.48 -22.62
N THR A 599 -9.98 -18.80 -23.54
CA THR A 599 -10.57 -17.83 -24.48
C THR A 599 -11.25 -16.67 -23.77
N ALA A 600 -11.96 -16.93 -22.65
CA ALA A 600 -12.68 -15.86 -21.95
C ALA A 600 -11.72 -14.85 -21.33
N THR A 601 -10.60 -15.31 -20.75
CA THR A 601 -9.54 -14.42 -20.24
C THR A 601 -8.87 -13.64 -21.36
N LYS A 602 -8.64 -14.25 -22.53
CA LYS A 602 -8.07 -13.57 -23.71
C LYS A 602 -8.98 -12.45 -24.21
N GLU A 603 -10.27 -12.73 -24.41
CA GLU A 603 -11.25 -11.71 -24.82
C GLU A 603 -11.35 -10.58 -23.80
N LEU A 604 -11.38 -10.91 -22.50
CA LEU A 604 -11.37 -9.92 -21.43
C LEU A 604 -10.15 -8.99 -21.51
N GLN A 605 -8.95 -9.55 -21.68
CA GLN A 605 -7.72 -8.75 -21.78
C GLN A 605 -7.74 -7.82 -22.99
N ALA A 606 -8.21 -8.32 -24.14
CA ALA A 606 -8.31 -7.54 -25.36
C ALA A 606 -9.38 -6.44 -25.25
N GLU A 607 -10.57 -6.75 -24.75
CA GLU A 607 -11.65 -5.77 -24.57
C GLU A 607 -11.26 -4.68 -23.56
N MET A 608 -10.64 -5.02 -22.42
CA MET A 608 -10.19 -4.02 -21.46
C MET A 608 -9.06 -3.14 -22.03
N THR A 609 -8.15 -3.72 -22.81
CA THR A 609 -7.09 -2.97 -23.50
C THR A 609 -7.69 -2.01 -24.52
N SER A 610 -8.60 -2.51 -25.36
CA SER A 610 -9.33 -1.69 -26.34
C SER A 610 -10.09 -0.57 -25.65
N TYR A 611 -10.78 -0.84 -24.55
CA TYR A 611 -11.49 0.16 -23.77
C TYR A 611 -10.57 1.27 -23.24
N ILE A 612 -9.43 0.93 -22.63
CA ILE A 612 -8.49 1.93 -22.11
C ILE A 612 -7.98 2.84 -23.23
N VAL A 613 -7.55 2.26 -24.36
CA VAL A 613 -7.00 3.00 -25.49
C VAL A 613 -8.09 3.87 -26.13
N CYS A 614 -9.27 3.31 -26.40
CA CYS A 614 -10.41 4.05 -26.94
C CYS A 614 -10.79 5.22 -26.01
N LYS A 615 -10.89 4.96 -24.70
CA LYS A 615 -11.26 5.97 -23.71
C LYS A 615 -10.24 7.11 -23.64
N HIS A 616 -8.95 6.81 -23.80
CA HIS A 616 -7.89 7.81 -23.87
C HIS A 616 -8.08 8.77 -25.06
N PHE A 617 -8.54 8.27 -26.21
CA PHE A 617 -8.82 9.06 -27.40
C PHE A 617 -10.29 9.47 -27.53
N GLY A 618 -11.03 9.57 -26.41
CA GLY A 618 -12.39 10.13 -26.39
C GLY A 618 -13.50 9.20 -26.91
N MET A 619 -13.21 7.92 -27.16
CA MET A 619 -14.19 6.91 -27.56
C MET A 619 -14.65 6.08 -26.36
N ASP A 620 -15.94 6.08 -26.05
CA ASP A 620 -16.50 5.20 -25.02
C ASP A 620 -16.97 3.87 -25.63
N THR A 621 -16.25 2.79 -25.33
CA THR A 621 -16.60 1.42 -25.74
C THR A 621 -17.05 0.56 -24.57
N SER A 622 -17.46 1.18 -23.45
CA SER A 622 -17.75 0.44 -22.20
C SER A 622 -18.83 -0.63 -22.35
N GLU A 623 -19.82 -0.43 -23.21
CA GLU A 623 -20.88 -1.42 -23.48
C GLU A 623 -20.33 -2.77 -23.95
N LYS A 624 -19.20 -2.79 -24.67
CA LYS A 624 -18.55 -4.02 -25.14
C LYS A 624 -17.73 -4.71 -24.04
N ALA A 625 -17.04 -3.93 -23.22
CA ALA A 625 -16.16 -4.47 -22.17
C ALA A 625 -16.93 -4.94 -20.92
N ILE A 626 -18.06 -4.32 -20.57
CA ILE A 626 -18.83 -4.60 -19.35
C ILE A 626 -19.23 -6.08 -19.22
N PRO A 627 -19.77 -6.78 -20.25
CA PRO A 627 -20.13 -8.19 -20.13
C PRO A 627 -18.96 -9.10 -19.74
N TYR A 628 -17.78 -8.88 -20.33
CA TYR A 628 -16.58 -9.64 -20.02
C TYR A 628 -16.09 -9.34 -18.60
N ILE A 629 -16.11 -8.07 -18.20
CA ILE A 629 -15.75 -7.64 -16.85
C ILE A 629 -16.72 -8.26 -15.82
N ALA A 630 -18.02 -8.31 -16.09
CA ALA A 630 -19.02 -8.91 -15.20
C ALA A 630 -18.80 -10.42 -15.01
N ALA A 631 -18.56 -11.15 -16.10
CA ALA A 631 -18.22 -12.56 -16.05
C ALA A 631 -16.94 -12.81 -15.23
N TRP A 632 -15.91 -11.97 -15.43
CA TRP A 632 -14.61 -12.11 -14.77
C TRP A 632 -14.62 -11.76 -13.28
N THR A 633 -15.36 -10.70 -12.91
CA THR A 633 -15.49 -10.24 -11.52
C THR A 633 -16.33 -11.20 -10.66
N LYS A 634 -17.05 -12.14 -11.30
CA LYS A 634 -18.01 -13.05 -10.65
C LYS A 634 -19.08 -12.29 -9.85
N ASN A 635 -19.46 -11.09 -10.31
CA ASN A 635 -20.43 -10.20 -9.66
C ASN A 635 -20.12 -9.85 -8.19
N GLY A 636 -18.88 -9.49 -7.85
CA GLY A 636 -18.58 -9.00 -6.49
C GLY A 636 -18.38 -10.10 -5.44
N GLN A 637 -17.79 -11.25 -5.82
CA GLN A 637 -17.34 -12.21 -4.81
C GLN A 637 -16.09 -11.70 -4.07
N THR A 638 -15.98 -12.01 -2.78
CA THR A 638 -14.81 -11.66 -1.96
C THR A 638 -13.58 -12.43 -2.43
N LEU A 639 -12.48 -11.73 -2.70
CA LEU A 639 -11.24 -12.31 -3.20
C LEU A 639 -10.27 -12.65 -2.07
N ASP A 640 -9.65 -13.82 -2.14
CA ASP A 640 -8.48 -14.11 -1.34
C ASP A 640 -7.20 -13.42 -1.88
N ASP A 641 -6.08 -13.53 -1.16
CA ASP A 641 -4.81 -12.92 -1.56
C ASP A 641 -4.25 -13.49 -2.88
N LYS A 642 -4.54 -14.74 -3.19
CA LYS A 642 -4.04 -15.43 -4.39
C LYS A 642 -4.84 -15.01 -5.61
N GLU A 643 -6.16 -14.98 -5.51
CA GLU A 643 -7.06 -14.49 -6.55
C GLU A 643 -6.80 -13.01 -6.86
N ALA A 644 -6.56 -12.19 -5.84
CA ALA A 644 -6.17 -10.79 -6.02
C ALA A 644 -4.83 -10.65 -6.76
N ALA A 645 -3.85 -11.51 -6.47
CA ALA A 645 -2.57 -11.51 -7.17
C ALA A 645 -2.72 -11.95 -8.64
N GLU A 646 -3.59 -12.90 -8.94
CA GLU A 646 -3.90 -13.35 -10.30
C GLU A 646 -4.62 -12.25 -11.10
N ARG A 647 -5.67 -11.63 -10.52
CA ARG A 647 -6.35 -10.48 -11.13
C ARG A 647 -5.39 -9.30 -11.35
N GLY A 648 -4.47 -9.07 -10.41
CA GLY A 648 -3.42 -8.07 -10.53
C GLY A 648 -2.45 -8.33 -11.69
N LYS A 649 -2.16 -9.58 -12.04
CA LYS A 649 -1.34 -9.93 -13.22
C LYS A 649 -2.08 -9.61 -14.52
N ILE A 650 -3.33 -10.05 -14.63
CA ILE A 650 -4.19 -9.78 -15.81
C ILE A 650 -4.27 -8.28 -16.07
N MET A 651 -4.58 -7.49 -15.03
CA MET A 651 -4.67 -6.04 -15.13
C MET A 651 -3.32 -5.38 -15.44
N ASN A 652 -2.21 -5.92 -14.93
CA ASN A 652 -0.88 -5.42 -15.26
C ASN A 652 -0.53 -5.66 -16.73
N ASP A 653 -0.91 -6.80 -17.31
CA ASP A 653 -0.70 -7.07 -18.73
C ASP A 653 -1.55 -6.16 -19.61
N VAL A 654 -2.82 -5.96 -19.26
CA VAL A 654 -3.72 -4.99 -19.91
C VAL A 654 -3.15 -3.57 -19.84
N SER A 655 -2.74 -3.12 -18.65
CA SER A 655 -2.08 -1.81 -18.46
C SER A 655 -0.86 -1.66 -19.36
N ARG A 656 0.01 -2.67 -19.41
CA ARG A 656 1.25 -2.63 -20.19
C ARG A 656 0.96 -2.44 -21.68
N VAL A 657 0.06 -3.24 -22.25
CA VAL A 657 -0.24 -3.18 -23.69
C VAL A 657 -1.02 -1.92 -24.04
N ALA A 658 -2.00 -1.51 -23.22
CA ALA A 658 -2.71 -0.27 -23.43
C ALA A 658 -1.76 0.94 -23.40
N ASN A 659 -0.82 0.99 -22.45
CA ASN A 659 0.17 2.05 -22.37
C ASN A 659 1.11 2.06 -23.59
N GLU A 660 1.54 0.89 -24.06
CA GLU A 660 2.35 0.75 -25.29
C GLU A 660 1.60 1.31 -26.50
N PHE A 661 0.34 0.92 -26.68
CA PHE A 661 -0.50 1.38 -27.79
C PHE A 661 -0.74 2.89 -27.72
N ILE A 662 -1.14 3.42 -26.56
CA ILE A 662 -1.38 4.86 -26.37
C ILE A 662 -0.12 5.66 -26.67
N GLN A 663 1.07 5.21 -26.22
CA GLN A 663 2.31 5.92 -26.50
C GLN A 663 2.65 5.94 -27.98
N THR A 664 2.54 4.81 -28.67
CA THR A 664 2.80 4.72 -30.12
C THR A 664 1.82 5.58 -30.91
N ILE A 665 0.51 5.46 -30.62
CA ILE A 665 -0.53 6.26 -31.27
C ILE A 665 -0.31 7.75 -31.02
N SER A 666 -0.10 8.16 -29.77
CA SER A 666 0.09 9.58 -29.43
C SER A 666 1.32 10.19 -30.11
N ASN A 667 2.41 9.43 -30.19
CA ASN A 667 3.62 9.87 -30.88
C ASN A 667 3.38 10.04 -32.38
N GLU A 668 2.69 9.10 -33.04
CA GLU A 668 2.38 9.20 -34.47
C GLU A 668 1.41 10.36 -34.75
N ILE A 669 0.36 10.53 -33.93
CA ILE A 669 -0.57 11.66 -34.06
C ILE A 669 0.17 13.00 -33.98
N ASN A 670 1.10 13.13 -33.02
CA ASN A 670 1.89 14.36 -32.89
C ASN A 670 2.79 14.60 -34.10
N GLN A 671 3.43 13.55 -34.64
CA GLN A 671 4.21 13.67 -35.88
C GLN A 671 3.33 14.00 -37.08
N HIS A 672 2.13 13.42 -37.17
CA HIS A 672 1.17 13.70 -38.23
C HIS A 672 0.75 15.19 -38.22
N ARG A 673 0.48 15.73 -37.02
CA ARG A 673 0.17 17.16 -36.84
C ARG A 673 1.34 18.10 -37.15
N GLU A 674 2.57 17.67 -36.89
CA GLU A 674 3.78 18.41 -37.28
C GLU A 674 4.01 18.42 -38.80
N ARG A 675 3.63 17.34 -39.49
CA ARG A 675 3.75 17.21 -40.96
C ARG A 675 2.66 18.00 -41.71
N GLU A 676 1.48 18.18 -41.10
CA GLU A 676 0.35 18.94 -41.66
C GLU A 676 -0.04 20.15 -40.79
N PRO A 677 0.76 21.23 -40.74
CA PRO A 677 0.36 22.43 -40.03
C PRO A 677 -0.87 23.06 -40.67
N GLU A 678 -1.91 23.31 -39.87
CA GLU A 678 -3.10 24.05 -40.32
C GLU A 678 -2.71 25.45 -40.82
N ILE A 679 -2.91 25.70 -42.11
CA ILE A 679 -3.03 27.05 -42.65
C ILE A 679 -4.40 27.55 -42.18
N GLN A 680 -4.42 28.51 -41.26
CA GLN A 680 -5.66 29.22 -40.90
C GLN A 680 -6.28 29.81 -42.18
N PRO A 681 -7.56 29.54 -42.49
CA PRO A 681 -8.21 30.16 -43.63
C PRO A 681 -8.19 31.67 -43.45
N ALA A 682 -7.61 32.37 -44.44
CA ALA A 682 -7.70 33.81 -44.55
C ALA A 682 -9.15 34.26 -44.41
N GLU A 683 -9.41 35.16 -43.47
CA GLU A 683 -10.71 35.81 -43.31
C GLU A 683 -11.20 36.34 -44.66
N VAL A 684 -12.42 35.94 -44.99
CA VAL A 684 -13.18 36.34 -46.16
C VAL A 684 -13.25 37.87 -46.20
N LYS A 685 -12.66 38.46 -47.24
CA LYS A 685 -12.86 39.87 -47.60
C LYS A 685 -14.35 40.13 -47.76
N GLN A 686 -14.94 40.88 -46.84
CA GLN A 686 -16.13 41.67 -47.14
C GLN A 686 -15.70 43.12 -47.40
N GLU A 687 -15.95 43.55 -48.63
CA GLU A 687 -15.87 44.94 -49.07
C GLU A 687 -16.86 45.78 -48.28
N HIS A 688 -16.40 46.85 -47.60
CA HIS A 688 -17.20 48.06 -47.45
C HIS A 688 -16.35 49.33 -47.43
N LYS A 689 -16.91 50.30 -48.17
CA LYS A 689 -16.47 51.64 -48.56
C LYS A 689 -15.92 52.53 -47.43
N ASN A 690 -14.98 53.37 -47.84
CA ASN A 690 -14.47 54.58 -47.19
C ASN A 690 -15.56 55.40 -46.46
N THR A 691 -15.33 55.78 -45.20
CA THR A 691 -15.57 57.16 -44.71
C THR A 691 -14.66 57.47 -43.51
N VAL A 692 -14.24 58.72 -43.44
CA VAL A 692 -13.28 59.36 -42.53
C VAL A 692 -13.95 59.78 -41.22
N GLU A 693 -13.23 59.72 -40.08
CA GLU A 693 -13.13 60.73 -38.98
C GLU A 693 -12.77 60.09 -37.62
N THR A 694 -11.94 60.83 -36.87
CA THR A 694 -11.20 60.51 -35.63
C THR A 694 -12.05 60.62 -34.34
N PRO A 695 -11.45 60.68 -33.12
CA PRO A 695 -11.03 59.58 -32.24
C PRO A 695 -11.77 59.61 -30.88
N GLU A 696 -12.05 58.48 -30.21
CA GLU A 696 -12.34 58.54 -28.77
C GLU A 696 -12.02 57.26 -27.98
N ASN A 697 -11.31 57.51 -26.87
CA ASN A 697 -10.71 56.58 -25.91
C ASN A 697 -11.74 55.85 -25.03
N LYS A 698 -11.39 54.62 -24.64
CA LYS A 698 -11.34 54.02 -23.27
C LYS A 698 -11.59 52.50 -23.40
N ASN A 699 -10.66 51.61 -23.07
CA ASN A 699 -10.07 51.41 -21.75
C ASN A 699 -8.60 50.94 -21.81
N ILE A 700 -7.70 51.76 -21.29
CA ILE A 700 -6.37 51.34 -20.83
C ILE A 700 -6.48 51.09 -19.32
N VAL A 701 -6.07 49.90 -18.88
CA VAL A 701 -5.77 49.64 -17.45
C VAL A 701 -4.27 49.90 -17.27
N PRO A 702 -3.82 50.78 -16.37
CA PRO A 702 -2.40 51.01 -16.14
C PRO A 702 -1.80 49.86 -15.32
N VAL A 703 -0.60 49.43 -15.69
CA VAL A 703 0.25 48.51 -14.90
C VAL A 703 1.43 49.36 -14.38
N GLY A 704 1.79 49.17 -13.11
CA GLY A 704 2.48 50.13 -12.25
C GLY A 704 3.89 50.59 -12.66
N SER A 705 4.37 51.59 -11.92
CA SER A 705 5.64 52.29 -12.11
C SER A 705 6.85 51.47 -11.63
N LEU A 706 7.97 51.52 -12.35
CA LEU A 706 9.25 50.86 -12.00
C LEU A 706 10.27 51.87 -11.46
N TRP A 707 11.00 51.53 -10.40
CA TRP A 707 12.13 52.34 -9.89
C TRP A 707 13.29 51.48 -9.40
N ILE A 708 14.42 52.13 -9.10
CA ILE A 708 15.68 51.46 -8.78
C ILE A 708 16.12 51.79 -7.35
N ASP A 709 16.46 50.76 -6.56
CA ASP A 709 16.97 50.91 -5.20
C ASP A 709 18.41 51.47 -5.22
N LYS A 710 18.65 52.55 -4.47
CA LYS A 710 19.93 53.28 -4.43
C LYS A 710 21.05 52.53 -3.71
N LYS A 711 20.79 51.48 -2.94
CA LYS A 711 21.84 50.74 -2.20
C LYS A 711 22.51 49.64 -3.02
N ASP A 712 21.78 48.96 -3.89
CA ASP A 712 22.29 47.82 -4.66
C ASP A 712 21.86 47.79 -6.14
N GLY A 713 21.20 48.85 -6.62
CA GLY A 713 20.90 49.09 -8.04
C GLY A 713 19.77 48.23 -8.62
N LYS A 714 18.99 47.52 -7.82
CA LYS A 714 17.94 46.63 -8.35
C LYS A 714 16.69 47.39 -8.75
N VAL A 715 16.09 47.02 -9.87
CA VAL A 715 14.79 47.54 -10.33
C VAL A 715 13.67 46.78 -9.60
N MET A 716 12.76 47.53 -8.99
CA MET A 716 11.64 47.06 -8.16
C MET A 716 10.30 47.52 -8.73
N GLU A 717 9.27 46.69 -8.57
CA GLU A 717 7.87 46.98 -8.90
C GLU A 717 7.05 46.96 -7.58
N GLU A 718 6.34 48.04 -7.24
CA GLU A 718 5.82 48.30 -5.87
C GLU A 718 4.78 47.29 -5.38
N ASP A 719 3.97 46.71 -6.27
CA ASP A 719 2.82 45.89 -5.87
C ASP A 719 3.09 44.38 -5.81
N THR A 720 4.22 43.92 -6.36
CA THR A 720 4.49 42.48 -6.50
C THR A 720 5.75 42.00 -5.78
N GLY A 721 6.61 42.93 -5.32
CA GLY A 721 7.87 42.60 -4.66
C GLY A 721 8.87 41.88 -5.56
N ARG A 722 8.74 41.99 -6.89
CA ARG A 722 9.63 41.37 -7.88
C ARG A 722 10.89 42.22 -8.09
N THR A 723 12.07 41.58 -8.01
CA THR A 723 13.40 42.20 -8.23
C THR A 723 13.99 41.78 -9.57
N LEU A 724 14.47 42.74 -10.37
CA LEU A 724 15.32 42.50 -11.55
C LEU A 724 16.80 42.75 -11.17
N HIS A 725 17.68 41.78 -11.41
CA HIS A 725 19.11 41.85 -11.04
C HIS A 725 19.95 42.39 -12.21
N LEU A 726 20.62 43.54 -12.04
CA LEU A 726 21.42 44.21 -13.08
C LEU A 726 22.60 43.39 -13.65
N LYS A 727 23.00 42.28 -13.03
CA LYS A 727 24.21 41.52 -13.40
C LYS A 727 24.06 40.72 -14.70
N ASP A 728 22.82 40.48 -15.14
CA ASP A 728 22.51 39.73 -16.37
C ASP A 728 21.99 40.65 -17.49
N ALA A 729 22.14 41.97 -17.32
CA ALA A 729 21.78 42.96 -18.33
C ALA A 729 23.04 43.56 -18.99
N ALA A 730 23.07 43.57 -20.31
CA ALA A 730 24.11 44.25 -21.10
C ALA A 730 23.72 45.72 -21.30
N PHE A 731 24.67 46.62 -21.02
CA PHE A 731 24.56 48.07 -21.22
C PHE A 731 25.35 48.46 -22.47
N ILE A 732 24.74 49.22 -23.36
CA ILE A 732 25.38 49.71 -24.57
C ILE A 732 25.07 51.21 -24.69
N GLU A 733 26.10 52.05 -24.61
CA GLU A 733 25.97 53.50 -24.85
C GLU A 733 26.04 53.76 -26.36
N ASP A 734 25.13 54.60 -26.87
CA ASP A 734 25.13 55.09 -28.24
C ASP A 734 25.32 56.63 -28.25
N PRO A 735 26.56 57.11 -28.46
CA PRO A 735 26.90 58.53 -28.37
C PRO A 735 26.39 59.36 -29.55
N GLN A 736 26.08 58.76 -30.70
CA GLN A 736 25.65 59.49 -31.89
C GLN A 736 24.20 59.98 -31.79
N HIS A 737 23.40 59.32 -30.94
CA HIS A 737 21.99 59.66 -30.69
C HIS A 737 21.71 60.05 -29.23
N ASN A 738 22.77 60.23 -28.43
CA ASN A 738 22.75 60.56 -27.01
C ASN A 738 21.76 59.67 -26.23
N GLN A 739 21.97 58.34 -26.21
CA GLN A 739 21.11 57.36 -25.53
C GLN A 739 21.86 56.14 -24.93
N VAL A 740 21.25 55.46 -23.95
CA VAL A 740 21.78 54.23 -23.31
C VAL A 740 20.78 53.09 -23.44
N ILE A 741 21.27 51.91 -23.86
CA ILE A 741 20.46 50.72 -24.15
C ILE A 741 20.73 49.62 -23.12
N LEU A 742 19.66 49.11 -22.51
CA LEU A 742 19.64 48.05 -21.50
C LEU A 742 19.00 46.77 -22.07
N LYS A 743 19.69 45.64 -22.04
CA LYS A 743 19.18 44.36 -22.58
C LYS A 743 19.42 43.18 -21.64
N GLY A 744 18.37 42.46 -21.21
CA GLY A 744 18.46 41.31 -20.30
C GLY A 744 17.31 40.30 -20.43
N LYS A 745 17.40 39.14 -19.77
CA LYS A 745 16.39 38.07 -19.81
C LYS A 745 15.65 37.94 -18.48
N SER A 746 14.31 37.95 -18.50
CA SER A 746 13.47 37.62 -17.34
C SER A 746 12.45 36.55 -17.73
N TYR A 747 12.41 35.44 -16.97
CA TYR A 747 11.54 34.29 -17.21
C TYR A 747 11.43 33.85 -18.68
N GLY A 748 12.58 33.74 -19.35
CA GLY A 748 12.67 33.16 -20.70
C GLY A 748 12.31 34.09 -21.86
N LYS A 749 11.98 35.36 -21.62
CA LYS A 749 11.86 36.38 -22.67
C LYS A 749 12.99 37.42 -22.57
N GLU A 750 13.52 37.81 -23.72
CA GLU A 750 14.55 38.84 -23.86
C GLU A 750 13.88 40.21 -23.87
N ILE A 751 14.27 41.09 -22.96
CA ILE A 751 13.69 42.43 -22.79
C ILE A 751 14.79 43.44 -23.12
N GLN A 752 14.54 44.33 -24.07
CA GLN A 752 15.44 45.42 -24.46
C GLN A 752 14.71 46.76 -24.31
N THR A 753 15.32 47.72 -23.62
CA THR A 753 14.82 49.09 -23.51
C THR A 753 15.94 50.07 -23.86
N ALA A 754 15.64 51.10 -24.65
CA ALA A 754 16.55 52.18 -25.00
C ALA A 754 15.99 53.47 -24.42
N LEU A 755 16.83 54.24 -23.74
CA LEU A 755 16.45 55.51 -23.12
C LEU A 755 17.36 56.62 -23.64
N PRO A 756 16.83 57.82 -23.95
CA PRO A 756 17.67 59.00 -24.16
C PRO A 756 18.66 59.16 -23.01
N SER A 757 19.90 59.55 -23.27
CA SER A 757 20.99 59.62 -22.28
C SER A 757 20.67 60.62 -21.17
N GLU A 758 19.81 61.61 -21.45
CA GLU A 758 19.29 62.55 -20.46
C GLU A 758 18.20 61.93 -19.57
N GLU A 759 17.48 60.89 -20.02
CA GLU A 759 16.45 60.15 -19.27
C GLU A 759 16.95 58.81 -18.68
N PHE A 760 18.14 58.33 -19.04
CA PHE A 760 18.78 57.18 -18.38
C PHE A 760 19.18 57.50 -16.92
N ALA A 761 18.90 58.71 -16.44
CA ALA A 761 18.77 58.98 -15.02
C ALA A 761 17.44 58.39 -14.47
N LEU A 762 17.42 57.07 -14.26
CA LEU A 762 16.54 56.40 -13.29
C LEU A 762 15.02 56.74 -13.36
N GLY A 763 14.24 56.14 -14.29
CA GLY A 763 12.82 55.76 -14.02
C GLY A 763 11.64 56.03 -14.99
N ASN A 764 11.64 55.69 -16.31
CA ASN A 764 10.41 55.63 -17.18
C ASN A 764 10.52 54.68 -18.47
N PRO A 765 9.44 54.24 -19.21
CA PRO A 765 9.43 53.07 -20.20
C PRO A 765 9.08 53.28 -21.75
N PHE A 766 9.50 52.40 -22.75
CA PHE A 766 9.35 52.54 -24.30
C PHE A 766 9.32 51.29 -25.33
N ARG A 767 9.14 51.46 -26.71
CA ARG A 767 8.95 50.49 -27.91
C ARG A 767 9.65 50.81 -29.32
N PHE A 768 9.71 49.92 -30.38
CA PHE A 768 10.52 49.99 -31.70
C PHE A 768 9.82 49.83 -33.11
N SER A 769 10.55 50.06 -34.25
CA SER A 769 10.08 50.19 -35.68
C SER A 769 10.45 49.06 -36.71
N LEU A 770 9.93 49.16 -37.97
CA LEU A 770 9.72 48.07 -38.95
C LEU A 770 10.92 47.71 -39.86
N GLU A 771 11.82 48.64 -40.16
CA GLU A 771 13.00 48.39 -41.01
C GLU A 771 13.99 47.45 -40.31
N THR A 772 14.13 47.62 -38.98
CA THR A 772 14.93 46.78 -38.08
C THR A 772 14.41 45.34 -38.03
N VAL A 773 13.12 45.11 -38.28
CA VAL A 773 12.52 43.77 -38.33
C VAL A 773 12.90 43.03 -39.62
N SER A 774 13.10 43.76 -40.74
CA SER A 774 13.39 43.16 -42.04
C SER A 774 14.85 42.71 -42.20
N GLU A 775 15.81 43.43 -41.59
CA GLU A 775 17.23 43.03 -41.58
C GLU A 775 17.48 41.78 -40.74
N VAL A 776 16.78 41.66 -39.61
CA VAL A 776 16.84 40.48 -38.71
C VAL A 776 16.31 39.22 -39.43
N ALA A 777 15.32 39.38 -40.32
CA ALA A 777 14.80 38.27 -41.11
C ALA A 777 15.81 37.76 -42.17
N LYS A 778 16.58 38.64 -42.82
CA LYS A 778 17.65 38.23 -43.76
C LYS A 778 18.77 37.45 -43.07
N ARG A 779 19.22 37.92 -41.90
CA ARG A 779 20.30 37.28 -41.12
C ARG A 779 19.91 35.91 -40.57
N LYS A 780 18.62 35.72 -40.22
CA LYS A 780 18.07 34.43 -39.78
C LYS A 780 18.12 33.36 -40.90
N ASN A 781 17.98 33.76 -42.17
CA ASN A 781 18.00 32.82 -43.29
C ASN A 781 19.42 32.38 -43.69
N GLU A 782 20.43 33.23 -43.54
CA GLU A 782 21.85 32.86 -43.75
C GLU A 782 22.33 31.79 -42.75
N ILE A 783 21.96 31.95 -41.46
CA ILE A 783 22.30 31.01 -40.38
C ILE A 783 21.65 29.63 -40.61
N TYR A 784 20.46 29.60 -41.22
CA TYR A 784 19.75 28.35 -41.52
C TYR A 784 20.42 27.54 -42.65
N TYR A 785 21.08 28.20 -43.60
CA TYR A 785 21.76 27.55 -44.72
C TYR A 785 23.12 26.94 -44.31
N GLU A 786 23.87 27.62 -43.44
CA GLU A 786 25.13 27.09 -42.87
C GLU A 786 24.91 25.83 -42.02
N GLN A 787 23.78 25.74 -41.31
CA GLN A 787 23.43 24.57 -40.49
C GLN A 787 23.06 23.34 -41.32
N GLN A 788 22.53 23.48 -42.53
CA GLN A 788 22.22 22.34 -43.42
C GLN A 788 23.47 21.73 -44.07
N LEU A 789 24.49 22.52 -44.40
CA LEU A 789 25.76 22.02 -44.93
C LEU A 789 26.51 21.13 -43.92
N SER A 790 26.50 21.52 -42.64
CA SER A 790 27.11 20.73 -41.54
C SER A 790 26.43 19.38 -41.27
N GLN A 791 25.17 19.17 -41.68
CA GLN A 791 24.48 17.89 -41.53
C GLN A 791 24.76 16.92 -42.68
N LYS A 792 25.08 17.40 -43.88
CA LYS A 792 25.47 16.55 -45.03
C LYS A 792 26.89 16.00 -44.94
N GLU A 793 27.80 16.66 -44.22
CA GLU A 793 29.18 16.16 -43.99
C GLU A 793 29.29 15.13 -42.84
N ARG A 794 28.18 14.85 -42.13
CA ARG A 794 28.11 13.85 -41.05
C ARG A 794 27.42 12.53 -41.44
N VAL A 795 27.05 12.38 -42.71
CA VAL A 795 26.63 11.12 -43.35
C VAL A 795 27.75 10.69 -44.29
#